data_AF-A0A2M7W2D0-F1
#
_entry.id   AF-A0A2M7W2D0-F1
#
_cell.length_a   1.000
_cell.length_b   1.000
_cell.length_c   1.000
_cell.angle_alpha   90.00
_cell.angle_beta   90.00
_cell.angle_gamma   90.00
#
_symmetry.space_group_name_H-M   'P 1'
#
loop_
_entity.id
_entity.type
_entity.pdbx_description
1 polymer ?
#
loop_
_entity_poly.entity_id
_entity_poly.type
_entity_poly.pdbx_seq_one_letter_code
_entity_poly.pdbx_strand_id
1 'polypeptide(L)'
;MSLHAPFLVKQYLSSDVETGSYSRIFWYYPLDKEKAVQGGIGLFFEVLSGDVGDEIYEQITKRFWDSFTSNFYSEGFESSLKKSIKMFIQLLRNFSVEEGLDVNIVLLNAVESAQGYTLKLIAFGDSDIFVVRQGKFADMSKMVPVNASLYDLKFLEVELDKGDVLMLGNKTLLRNAFETDMLALTGIDDLLRSLEDFKDNLFGSKKLFLLAATDIGVKPEKKGSRLVEYLKKGVVVVGGLGSKAKTLLTTVMQRIKKPASSKVAIPIASGGELIIPEEPQVREEEKDDSFIVSPDDTVEILGKLDLKGVAIKEEEELLDRHVVPPPMDSLENISALTDSDDEKIEEDAHIVDPAIILPGKEVSVDDYVVSEEVTPSMVVEKSEYKELVDDASNDNEEETIPIAGNRLVDAPTLPVQGTDYVNELKARHSAFGKIARHPLTKSLLSSLSAFFAMLFNKLLSVFGKGHLIKKQKMFLTRPTSLEKPKKLQPGMIIILVALLLTAFFWAKARISRDKTEKGLLTQYQQQVALFSTFYDTNISIIDTEDTERQLELCVPEADKVYSVEKTVLAKIKTEKVRATIKILTSQVQAKVVECQTKFDRVYGIIRVKDAELITDFKVSLGNDSDISAISFRSGAIVVADKGRKAVYQINVDKKSVLKLEDPLGLVVNPITVGTGEGTLFICDKTNGVLYYSKNASGNQEGFNRVVGAEPTSIGECALVEGYAKNAYVVPTTANVVYKITAKKSGGFEAPVRYIKELLGVRSLSIDGNIYVVTSIDGKGNVTRYYGGKLDSFAIPQSADLGELTTSYTNPSSVRNLYVYDKTKNAVLSIEKPNAKHPGRGVVVKTYLFENSDKFKDIRSIMVDVNSKNQEVYMYVLSGATIWRFRL
;
A
#
# COMPACT_ATOMS: atom_id res chain seq x y z
N MET A 1 -1.72 -41.59 -21.99
CA MET A 1 -1.00 -40.96 -20.85
C MET A 1 -0.97 -39.46 -21.11
N SER A 2 -1.22 -38.62 -20.11
CA SER A 2 -0.97 -37.19 -20.20
C SER A 2 0.54 -36.92 -20.15
N LEU A 3 1.07 -36.15 -21.10
CA LEU A 3 2.38 -35.53 -20.91
C LEU A 3 2.18 -34.39 -19.90
N HIS A 4 2.92 -34.45 -18.79
CA HIS A 4 3.01 -33.36 -17.83
C HIS A 4 4.20 -32.50 -18.21
N ALA A 5 4.03 -31.17 -18.20
CA ALA A 5 5.12 -30.25 -18.51
C ALA A 5 6.27 -30.38 -17.48
N PRO A 6 7.55 -30.28 -17.89
CA PRO A 6 8.70 -30.34 -16.97
C PRO A 6 8.81 -29.15 -16.01
N PHE A 7 8.09 -28.06 -16.29
CA PHE A 7 8.21 -26.77 -15.64
C PHE A 7 6.91 -26.39 -14.94
N LEU A 8 7.04 -25.80 -13.76
CA LEU A 8 5.97 -25.00 -13.17
C LEU A 8 6.07 -23.59 -13.74
N VAL A 9 5.06 -23.19 -14.50
CA VAL A 9 4.90 -21.82 -15.01
C VAL A 9 3.88 -21.06 -14.16
N LYS A 10 4.21 -19.80 -13.85
CA LYS A 10 3.25 -18.81 -13.33
C LYS A 10 3.43 -17.49 -14.08
N GLN A 11 2.32 -16.77 -14.21
CA GLN A 11 2.23 -15.50 -14.92
C GLN A 11 1.38 -14.55 -14.09
N TYR A 12 1.89 -13.34 -13.85
CA TYR A 12 1.23 -12.28 -13.11
C TYR A 12 1.21 -11.02 -13.99
N LEU A 13 0.02 -10.57 -14.37
CA LEU A 13 -0.17 -9.44 -15.28
C LEU A 13 -1.01 -8.36 -14.61
N SER A 14 -0.53 -7.12 -14.66
CA SER A 14 -1.41 -5.96 -14.65
C SER A 14 -1.82 -5.69 -16.11
N SER A 15 -3.10 -5.91 -16.44
CA SER A 15 -3.62 -5.65 -17.78
C SER A 15 -4.13 -4.21 -17.85
N ASP A 16 -3.37 -3.33 -18.52
CA ASP A 16 -3.69 -1.92 -18.64
C ASP A 16 -3.98 -1.57 -20.10
N VAL A 17 -5.28 -1.61 -20.42
CA VAL A 17 -5.83 -1.29 -21.75
C VAL A 17 -5.93 0.22 -21.95
N GLU A 18 -5.91 1.03 -20.88
CA GLU A 18 -5.93 2.49 -20.99
C GLU A 18 -4.57 3.08 -21.35
N THR A 19 -3.46 2.38 -21.09
CA THR A 19 -2.09 2.80 -21.48
C THR A 19 -1.50 1.98 -22.64
N GLY A 20 -2.32 1.23 -23.38
CA GLY A 20 -1.87 0.41 -24.52
C GLY A 20 -0.81 -0.64 -24.13
N SER A 21 -0.82 -1.13 -22.89
CA SER A 21 0.21 -2.05 -22.38
C SER A 21 -0.21 -3.51 -22.47
N TYR A 22 0.00 -4.08 -23.65
CA TYR A 22 -0.29 -5.46 -23.97
C TYR A 22 0.84 -6.40 -23.55
N SER A 23 0.47 -7.63 -23.20
CA SER A 23 1.46 -8.69 -22.97
C SER A 23 0.88 -10.06 -23.29
N ARG A 24 1.64 -10.88 -24.01
CA ARG A 24 1.26 -12.27 -24.32
C ARG A 24 2.39 -13.22 -24.03
N ILE A 25 2.00 -14.44 -23.67
CA ILE A 25 2.91 -15.57 -23.49
C ILE A 25 2.44 -16.71 -24.36
N PHE A 26 3.28 -17.08 -25.31
CA PHE A 26 3.05 -18.27 -26.13
C PHE A 26 3.97 -19.37 -25.63
N TRP A 27 3.43 -20.57 -25.54
CA TRP A 27 4.15 -21.74 -25.06
C TRP A 27 4.01 -22.86 -26.09
N TYR A 28 5.13 -23.27 -26.66
CA TYR A 28 5.20 -24.34 -27.63
C TYR A 28 5.64 -25.64 -26.94
N TYR A 29 4.79 -26.68 -27.04
CA TYR A 29 5.15 -28.02 -26.61
C TYR A 29 5.13 -28.99 -27.81
N PRO A 30 6.25 -29.65 -28.15
CA PRO A 30 6.29 -30.66 -29.21
C PRO A 30 5.50 -31.90 -28.79
N LEU A 31 4.35 -32.13 -29.44
CA LEU A 31 3.49 -33.30 -29.19
C LEU A 31 4.11 -34.63 -29.65
N ASP A 32 5.13 -34.55 -30.50
CA ASP A 32 5.86 -35.66 -31.08
C ASP A 32 7.22 -35.83 -30.36
N LYS A 33 7.48 -37.02 -29.82
CA LYS A 33 8.68 -37.30 -29.02
C LYS A 33 9.97 -37.21 -29.82
N GLU A 34 9.96 -37.59 -31.10
CA GLU A 34 11.18 -37.54 -31.92
C GLU A 34 11.56 -36.10 -32.23
N LYS A 35 10.55 -35.24 -32.39
CA LYS A 35 10.73 -33.79 -32.58
C LYS A 35 11.04 -33.03 -31.29
N ALA A 36 10.59 -33.54 -30.14
CA ALA A 36 10.94 -32.98 -28.83
C ALA A 36 12.44 -33.04 -28.51
N VAL A 37 13.17 -33.96 -29.13
CA VAL A 37 14.65 -34.03 -29.06
C VAL A 37 15.32 -32.97 -29.95
N GLN A 38 14.63 -32.49 -31.00
CA GLN A 38 15.15 -31.51 -31.96
C GLN A 38 14.80 -30.06 -31.60
N GLY A 39 13.67 -29.85 -30.91
CA GLY A 39 13.20 -28.54 -30.50
C GLY A 39 12.61 -28.60 -29.10
N GLY A 40 13.22 -27.88 -28.17
CA GLY A 40 12.77 -27.80 -26.78
C GLY A 40 11.48 -26.99 -26.61
N ILE A 41 11.11 -26.73 -25.35
CA ILE A 41 9.94 -25.92 -25.05
C ILE A 41 10.24 -24.46 -25.41
N GLY A 42 9.52 -23.96 -26.42
CA GLY A 42 9.60 -22.57 -26.87
C GLY A 42 8.70 -21.69 -26.02
N LEU A 43 9.23 -20.65 -25.38
CA LEU A 43 8.43 -19.59 -24.76
C LEU A 43 8.77 -18.24 -25.41
N PHE A 44 7.73 -17.48 -25.73
CA PHE A 44 7.80 -16.09 -26.16
C PHE A 44 7.07 -15.27 -25.10
N PHE A 45 7.81 -14.46 -24.34
CA PHE A 45 7.27 -13.44 -23.44
C PHE A 45 7.39 -12.10 -24.14
N GLU A 46 6.26 -11.48 -24.47
CA GLU A 46 6.19 -10.16 -25.08
C GLU A 46 5.45 -9.21 -24.15
N VAL A 47 6.02 -8.01 -23.97
CA VAL A 47 5.32 -6.82 -23.48
C VAL A 47 5.52 -5.73 -24.53
N LEU A 48 4.41 -5.22 -25.06
CA LEU A 48 4.38 -4.02 -25.89
C LEU A 48 3.69 -2.90 -25.10
N SER A 49 4.21 -1.68 -25.21
CA SER A 49 3.54 -0.48 -24.72
C SER A 49 3.71 0.68 -25.70
N GLY A 50 2.59 1.31 -26.06
CA GLY A 50 2.47 2.37 -27.05
C GLY A 50 1.04 2.42 -27.61
N ASP A 51 0.71 3.43 -28.43
CA ASP A 51 -0.63 3.65 -29.00
C ASP A 51 -0.97 2.67 -30.15
N VAL A 52 -1.07 1.37 -29.82
CA VAL A 52 -1.44 0.30 -30.74
C VAL A 52 -2.75 -0.33 -30.30
N GLY A 53 -3.83 -0.16 -31.06
CA GLY A 53 -5.13 -0.77 -30.72
C GLY A 53 -5.10 -2.30 -30.70
N ASP A 54 -5.92 -2.91 -29.82
CA ASP A 54 -6.02 -4.36 -29.58
C ASP A 54 -6.01 -5.23 -30.85
N GLU A 55 -6.75 -4.84 -31.89
CA GLU A 55 -6.85 -5.61 -33.15
C GLU A 55 -5.57 -5.62 -33.98
N ILE A 56 -4.75 -4.57 -33.89
CA ILE A 56 -3.45 -4.49 -34.54
C ILE A 56 -2.46 -5.36 -33.76
N TYR A 57 -2.48 -5.27 -32.42
CA TYR A 57 -1.70 -6.12 -31.54
C TYR A 57 -2.00 -7.62 -31.76
N GLU A 58 -3.28 -8.01 -31.77
CA GLU A 58 -3.75 -9.35 -32.10
C GLU A 58 -3.13 -9.88 -33.40
N GLN A 59 -3.15 -9.08 -34.47
CA GLN A 59 -2.66 -9.45 -35.79
C GLN A 59 -1.14 -9.58 -35.84
N ILE A 60 -0.39 -8.65 -35.24
CA ILE A 60 1.07 -8.69 -35.17
C ILE A 60 1.52 -9.97 -34.48
N THR A 61 1.04 -10.19 -33.25
CA THR A 61 1.51 -11.30 -32.42
C THR A 61 1.05 -12.66 -32.97
N LYS A 62 -0.18 -12.75 -33.50
CA LYS A 62 -0.66 -13.99 -34.15
C LYS A 62 0.23 -14.34 -35.34
N ARG A 63 0.50 -13.40 -36.24
CA ARG A 63 1.33 -13.66 -37.43
C ARG A 63 2.76 -14.06 -37.02
N PHE A 64 3.35 -13.41 -36.02
CA PHE A 64 4.66 -13.81 -35.47
C PHE A 64 4.68 -15.30 -35.08
N TRP A 65 3.65 -15.74 -34.37
CA TRP A 65 3.54 -17.12 -33.88
C TRP A 65 3.23 -18.14 -34.99
N ASP A 66 2.34 -17.80 -35.92
CA ASP A 66 2.03 -18.63 -37.10
C ASP A 66 3.28 -18.83 -37.97
N SER A 67 4.09 -17.78 -38.15
CA SER A 67 5.39 -17.84 -38.84
C SER A 67 6.43 -18.66 -38.06
N PHE A 68 6.47 -18.53 -36.74
CA PHE A 68 7.47 -19.24 -35.91
C PHE A 68 7.21 -20.74 -35.94
N THR A 69 5.98 -21.13 -35.60
CA THR A 69 5.58 -22.53 -35.47
C THR A 69 5.56 -23.29 -36.80
N SER A 70 5.32 -22.62 -37.93
CA SER A 70 5.36 -23.24 -39.27
C SER A 70 6.79 -23.54 -39.74
N ASN A 71 7.78 -22.71 -39.40
CA ASN A 71 9.18 -22.94 -39.81
C ASN A 71 9.97 -23.80 -38.79
N PHE A 72 9.56 -23.82 -37.51
CA PHE A 72 10.33 -24.38 -36.38
C PHE A 72 10.93 -25.77 -36.63
N TYR A 73 10.15 -26.70 -37.21
CA TYR A 73 10.61 -28.07 -37.45
C TYR A 73 11.41 -28.27 -38.73
N SER A 74 11.23 -27.41 -39.74
CA SER A 74 11.97 -27.52 -41.01
C SER A 74 13.33 -26.84 -40.96
N GLU A 75 13.51 -25.84 -40.08
CA GLU A 75 14.71 -24.98 -40.07
C GLU A 75 15.30 -24.72 -38.67
N GLY A 76 14.71 -25.33 -37.62
CA GLY A 76 15.14 -25.16 -36.24
C GLY A 76 14.79 -23.79 -35.63
N PHE A 77 15.09 -23.64 -34.35
CA PHE A 77 14.75 -22.45 -33.55
C PHE A 77 15.25 -21.14 -34.18
N GLU A 78 16.51 -21.06 -34.56
CA GLU A 78 17.16 -19.80 -34.93
C GLU A 78 16.70 -19.25 -36.29
N SER A 79 16.62 -20.08 -37.35
CA SER A 79 16.12 -19.64 -38.67
C SER A 79 14.65 -19.20 -38.58
N SER A 80 13.84 -19.99 -37.89
CA SER A 80 12.41 -19.73 -37.70
C SER A 80 12.17 -18.43 -36.93
N LEU A 81 12.98 -18.19 -35.89
CA LEU A 81 12.96 -16.94 -35.15
C LEU A 81 13.39 -15.75 -36.02
N LYS A 82 14.48 -15.86 -36.79
CA LYS A 82 14.93 -14.82 -37.75
C LYS A 82 13.83 -14.49 -38.77
N LYS A 83 13.08 -15.48 -39.25
CA LYS A 83 11.92 -15.28 -40.14
C LYS A 83 10.75 -14.57 -39.45
N SER A 84 10.34 -15.02 -38.27
CA SER A 84 9.25 -14.40 -37.52
C SER A 84 9.54 -12.97 -37.13
N ILE A 85 10.76 -12.68 -36.67
CA ILE A 85 11.23 -11.33 -36.35
C ILE A 85 11.22 -10.44 -37.61
N LYS A 86 11.77 -10.92 -38.74
CA LYS A 86 11.77 -10.16 -40.00
C LYS A 86 10.35 -9.76 -40.43
N MET A 87 9.39 -10.68 -40.30
CA MET A 87 7.99 -10.42 -40.63
C MET A 87 7.27 -9.56 -39.58
N PHE A 88 7.61 -9.68 -38.29
CA PHE A 88 7.12 -8.79 -37.23
C PHE A 88 7.54 -7.33 -37.47
N ILE A 89 8.81 -7.09 -37.84
CA ILE A 89 9.27 -5.76 -38.29
C ILE A 89 8.42 -5.29 -39.48
N GLN A 90 8.24 -6.11 -40.51
CA GLN A 90 7.42 -5.74 -41.67
C GLN A 90 5.97 -5.39 -41.29
N LEU A 91 5.40 -6.04 -40.27
CA LEU A 91 4.06 -5.71 -39.77
C LEU A 91 4.04 -4.37 -39.03
N LEU A 92 4.98 -4.12 -38.11
CA LEU A 92 5.10 -2.81 -37.42
C LEU A 92 5.19 -1.64 -38.41
N ARG A 93 6.02 -1.78 -39.46
CA ARG A 93 6.12 -0.78 -40.53
C ARG A 93 4.83 -0.60 -41.32
N ASN A 94 4.16 -1.71 -41.67
CA ASN A 94 2.88 -1.66 -42.40
C ASN A 94 1.74 -1.05 -41.58
N PHE A 95 1.86 -0.99 -40.25
CA PHE A 95 0.93 -0.34 -39.34
C PHE A 95 1.41 1.06 -38.88
N SER A 96 2.49 1.59 -39.47
CA SER A 96 3.09 2.90 -39.15
C SER A 96 3.54 3.08 -37.69
N VAL A 97 3.81 1.99 -36.97
CA VAL A 97 4.20 2.00 -35.54
C VAL A 97 5.73 2.16 -35.39
N GLU A 98 6.32 3.11 -36.11
CA GLU A 98 7.79 3.24 -36.21
C GLU A 98 8.43 4.06 -35.06
N GLU A 99 7.64 4.84 -34.30
CA GLU A 99 8.10 5.60 -33.14
C GLU A 99 7.25 5.29 -31.88
N GLY A 100 7.88 5.28 -30.70
CA GLY A 100 7.20 5.18 -29.40
C GLY A 100 6.83 3.80 -28.88
N LEU A 101 7.01 2.72 -29.64
CA LEU A 101 6.67 1.35 -29.20
C LEU A 101 7.81 0.68 -28.42
N ASP A 102 7.64 0.52 -27.11
CA ASP A 102 8.56 -0.26 -26.26
C ASP A 102 8.34 -1.78 -26.49
N VAL A 103 9.18 -2.38 -27.31
CA VAL A 103 9.16 -3.83 -27.63
C VAL A 103 10.07 -4.61 -26.67
N ASN A 104 9.49 -5.19 -25.63
CA ASN A 104 10.20 -6.09 -24.72
C ASN A 104 9.86 -7.55 -25.04
N ILE A 105 10.77 -8.26 -25.70
CA ILE A 105 10.60 -9.66 -26.09
C ILE A 105 11.71 -10.50 -25.49
N VAL A 106 11.34 -11.47 -24.64
CA VAL A 106 12.26 -12.50 -24.14
C VAL A 106 11.84 -13.86 -24.70
N LEU A 107 12.77 -14.52 -25.37
CA LEU A 107 12.59 -15.85 -25.96
C LEU A 107 13.42 -16.89 -25.23
N LEU A 108 12.83 -18.08 -25.08
CA LEU A 108 13.45 -19.22 -24.42
C LEU A 108 13.22 -20.47 -25.27
N ASN A 109 14.28 -21.25 -25.48
CA ASN A 109 14.19 -22.63 -25.98
C ASN A 109 14.80 -23.56 -24.93
N ALA A 110 13.96 -24.37 -24.27
CA ALA A 110 14.36 -25.21 -23.15
C ALA A 110 14.57 -26.67 -23.58
N VAL A 111 15.83 -27.10 -23.69
CA VAL A 111 16.23 -28.47 -24.04
C VAL A 111 16.58 -29.24 -22.75
N GLU A 112 16.11 -30.48 -22.63
CA GLU A 112 16.44 -31.35 -21.49
C GLU A 112 17.91 -31.80 -21.56
N SER A 113 18.64 -31.68 -20.44
CA SER A 113 20.04 -32.06 -20.31
C SER A 113 20.24 -33.14 -19.24
N ALA A 114 21.44 -33.72 -19.16
CA ALA A 114 21.75 -34.73 -18.15
C ALA A 114 21.73 -34.20 -16.69
N GLN A 115 21.68 -32.88 -16.49
CA GLN A 115 21.71 -32.23 -15.18
C GLN A 115 20.41 -31.46 -14.87
N GLY A 116 19.73 -30.95 -15.90
CA GLY A 116 18.50 -30.18 -15.78
C GLY A 116 17.98 -29.74 -17.14
N TYR A 117 17.93 -28.43 -17.39
CA TYR A 117 17.50 -27.88 -18.68
C TYR A 117 18.46 -26.79 -19.16
N THR A 118 18.89 -26.89 -20.42
CA THR A 118 19.67 -25.84 -21.08
C THR A 118 18.69 -24.90 -21.80
N LEU A 119 18.62 -23.65 -21.34
CA LEU A 119 17.82 -22.60 -21.94
C LEU A 119 18.66 -21.76 -22.89
N LYS A 120 18.21 -21.59 -24.15
CA LYS A 120 18.72 -20.51 -25.00
C LYS A 120 17.87 -19.26 -24.78
N LEU A 121 18.42 -18.26 -24.10
CA LEU A 121 17.79 -16.97 -23.83
C LEU A 121 18.16 -15.94 -24.90
N ILE A 122 17.17 -15.23 -25.44
CA ILE A 122 17.35 -14.05 -26.30
C ILE A 122 16.46 -12.95 -25.72
N ALA A 123 16.99 -11.72 -25.61
CA ALA A 123 16.23 -10.55 -25.20
C ALA A 123 16.32 -9.42 -26.23
N PHE A 124 15.19 -8.72 -26.40
CA PHE A 124 15.06 -7.45 -27.07
C PHE A 124 14.33 -6.49 -26.13
N GLY A 125 14.73 -5.21 -26.13
CA GLY A 125 14.28 -4.25 -25.12
C GLY A 125 14.97 -4.42 -23.76
N ASP A 126 14.50 -3.66 -22.77
CA ASP A 126 14.98 -3.66 -21.39
C ASP A 126 14.10 -4.55 -20.49
N SER A 127 14.42 -5.84 -20.45
CA SER A 127 13.78 -6.80 -19.53
C SER A 127 14.68 -7.10 -18.32
N ASP A 128 14.09 -7.14 -17.12
CA ASP A 128 14.72 -7.70 -15.93
C ASP A 128 14.70 -9.24 -16.06
N ILE A 129 15.87 -9.88 -16.08
CA ILE A 129 16.04 -11.33 -16.23
C ILE A 129 16.85 -11.85 -15.04
N PHE A 130 16.23 -12.67 -14.20
CA PHE A 130 16.82 -13.15 -12.95
C PHE A 130 16.75 -14.68 -12.81
N VAL A 131 17.86 -15.32 -12.42
CA VAL A 131 17.88 -16.74 -12.03
C VAL A 131 17.99 -16.84 -10.51
N VAL A 132 17.06 -17.55 -9.88
CA VAL A 132 17.10 -17.91 -8.46
C VAL A 132 17.55 -19.36 -8.32
N ARG A 133 18.71 -19.57 -7.67
CA ARG A 133 19.30 -20.88 -7.34
C ARG A 133 19.57 -20.96 -5.85
N GLN A 134 19.02 -21.98 -5.18
CA GLN A 134 19.25 -22.26 -3.75
C GLN A 134 19.04 -21.05 -2.81
N GLY A 135 18.06 -20.20 -3.11
CA GLY A 135 17.74 -19.00 -2.31
C GLY A 135 18.68 -17.81 -2.51
N LYS A 136 19.43 -17.79 -3.61
CA LYS A 136 20.20 -16.63 -4.09
C LYS A 136 19.74 -16.28 -5.50
N PHE A 137 19.76 -15.00 -5.85
CA PHE A 137 19.43 -14.52 -7.20
C PHE A 137 20.68 -14.03 -7.94
N ALA A 138 20.62 -14.08 -9.27
CA ALA A 138 21.60 -13.48 -10.17
C ALA A 138 20.88 -12.65 -11.25
N ASP A 139 21.32 -11.39 -11.42
CA ASP A 139 20.86 -10.49 -12.49
C ASP A 139 21.52 -10.87 -13.82
N MET A 140 20.81 -11.63 -14.64
CA MET A 140 21.25 -12.09 -15.96
C MET A 140 21.04 -11.03 -17.04
N SER A 141 20.28 -9.96 -16.77
CA SER A 141 19.96 -8.89 -17.74
C SER A 141 21.21 -8.18 -18.29
N LYS A 142 22.33 -8.24 -17.56
CA LYS A 142 23.64 -7.72 -17.97
C LYS A 142 24.51 -8.74 -18.73
N MET A 143 24.09 -10.01 -18.76
CA MET A 143 24.80 -11.13 -19.39
C MET A 143 24.11 -11.60 -20.68
N VAL A 144 22.78 -11.48 -20.77
CA VAL A 144 22.05 -11.70 -22.02
C VAL A 144 22.46 -10.60 -23.00
N PRO A 145 22.95 -10.93 -24.21
CA PRO A 145 23.33 -9.92 -25.18
C PRO A 145 22.08 -9.19 -25.68
N VAL A 146 21.97 -7.90 -25.35
CA VAL A 146 20.92 -7.01 -25.86
C VAL A 146 21.17 -6.81 -27.36
N ASN A 147 20.36 -7.46 -28.19
CA ASN A 147 20.56 -7.46 -29.64
C ASN A 147 20.05 -6.15 -30.25
N ALA A 148 20.92 -5.14 -30.29
CA ALA A 148 20.67 -3.83 -30.90
C ALA A 148 20.28 -3.89 -32.39
N SER A 149 20.45 -5.05 -33.05
CA SER A 149 19.85 -5.34 -34.34
C SER A 149 19.09 -6.66 -34.28
N LEU A 150 17.81 -6.62 -34.65
CA LEU A 150 16.91 -7.77 -34.76
C LEU A 150 17.36 -8.84 -35.80
N TYR A 151 18.43 -8.57 -36.56
CA TYR A 151 19.01 -9.49 -37.54
C TYR A 151 20.25 -10.27 -37.02
N ASP A 152 20.94 -9.74 -36.00
CA ASP A 152 22.15 -10.34 -35.40
C ASP A 152 21.78 -11.01 -34.08
N LEU A 153 21.18 -12.21 -34.18
CA LEU A 153 20.68 -12.95 -33.02
C LEU A 153 21.81 -13.60 -32.22
N LYS A 154 22.25 -12.93 -31.16
CA LYS A 154 23.06 -13.55 -30.10
C LYS A 154 22.14 -14.07 -29.01
N PHE A 155 22.46 -15.24 -28.47
CA PHE A 155 21.75 -15.87 -27.36
C PHE A 155 22.71 -16.16 -26.20
N LEU A 156 22.19 -16.15 -24.98
CA LEU A 156 22.87 -16.67 -23.80
C LEU A 156 22.36 -18.08 -23.52
N GLU A 157 23.26 -19.06 -23.39
CA GLU A 157 22.88 -20.38 -22.90
C GLU A 157 22.96 -20.42 -21.37
N VAL A 158 21.88 -20.83 -20.72
CA VAL A 158 21.75 -20.89 -19.26
C VAL A 158 21.30 -22.28 -18.86
N GLU A 159 22.12 -23.00 -18.10
CA GLU A 159 21.75 -24.28 -17.52
C GLU A 159 21.02 -24.07 -16.19
N LEU A 160 19.74 -24.46 -16.13
CA LEU A 160 18.95 -24.50 -14.90
C LEU A 160 19.04 -25.87 -14.24
N ASP A 161 19.43 -25.86 -12.97
CA ASP A 161 19.36 -27.02 -12.09
C ASP A 161 17.90 -27.28 -11.68
N LYS A 162 17.60 -28.51 -11.26
CA LYS A 162 16.28 -28.86 -10.70
C LYS A 162 16.05 -28.10 -9.38
N GLY A 163 14.97 -27.32 -9.33
CA GLY A 163 14.66 -26.43 -8.22
C GLY A 163 15.02 -24.96 -8.46
N ASP A 164 15.68 -24.63 -9.57
CA ASP A 164 15.89 -23.24 -9.99
C ASP A 164 14.60 -22.58 -10.48
N VAL A 165 14.54 -21.25 -10.36
CA VAL A 165 13.47 -20.41 -10.92
C VAL A 165 14.08 -19.31 -11.78
N LEU A 166 13.77 -19.29 -13.08
CA LEU A 166 13.99 -18.13 -13.94
C LEU A 166 12.79 -17.19 -13.82
N MET A 167 13.06 -15.90 -13.69
CA MET A 167 12.09 -14.83 -13.45
C MET A 167 12.31 -13.72 -14.46
N LEU A 168 11.25 -13.30 -15.16
CA LEU A 168 11.28 -12.28 -16.22
C LEU A 168 10.27 -11.18 -15.91
N GLY A 169 10.65 -9.91 -16.03
CA GLY A 169 9.75 -8.78 -15.85
C GLY A 169 10.21 -7.52 -16.56
N ASN A 170 9.43 -6.43 -16.46
CA ASN A 170 9.85 -5.11 -16.94
C ASN A 170 11.13 -4.64 -16.21
N LYS A 171 11.93 -3.79 -16.87
CA LYS A 171 13.08 -3.09 -16.30
C LYS A 171 12.82 -2.59 -14.86
N THR A 172 13.77 -2.83 -13.97
CA THR A 172 13.79 -2.50 -12.53
C THR A 172 12.73 -3.17 -11.64
N LEU A 173 11.70 -3.82 -12.19
CA LEU A 173 10.62 -4.41 -11.39
C LEU A 173 11.13 -5.49 -10.43
N LEU A 174 11.96 -6.41 -10.92
CA LEU A 174 12.52 -7.50 -10.12
C LEU A 174 13.74 -7.04 -9.34
N ARG A 175 14.58 -6.18 -9.92
CA ARG A 175 15.72 -5.61 -9.19
C ARG A 175 15.26 -4.90 -7.92
N ASN A 176 14.28 -4.00 -8.01
CA ASN A 176 13.75 -3.28 -6.85
C ASN A 176 13.10 -4.26 -5.85
N ALA A 177 12.38 -5.27 -6.31
CA ALA A 177 11.71 -6.25 -5.44
C ALA A 177 12.69 -7.16 -4.67
N PHE A 178 13.88 -7.42 -5.21
CA PHE A 178 14.97 -8.10 -4.49
C PHE A 178 15.78 -7.13 -3.61
N GLU A 179 16.08 -5.92 -4.08
CA GLU A 179 16.85 -4.91 -3.31
C GLU A 179 16.09 -4.34 -2.09
N THR A 180 14.77 -4.57 -2.02
CA THR A 180 13.90 -4.15 -0.89
C THR A 180 13.38 -5.31 -0.05
N ASP A 181 13.92 -6.53 -0.20
CA ASP A 181 13.50 -7.76 0.48
C ASP A 181 11.99 -8.10 0.33
N MET A 182 11.29 -7.55 -0.67
CA MET A 182 9.87 -7.87 -0.94
C MET A 182 9.67 -9.32 -1.39
N LEU A 183 10.70 -9.95 -1.98
CA LEU A 183 10.67 -11.35 -2.43
C LEU A 183 11.49 -12.24 -1.49
N ALA A 184 10.78 -13.10 -0.74
CA ALA A 184 11.36 -13.97 0.27
C ALA A 184 12.08 -15.17 -0.37
N LEU A 185 13.40 -15.17 -0.32
CA LEU A 185 14.26 -16.15 -1.02
C LEU A 185 14.62 -17.41 -0.20
N THR A 186 14.02 -17.64 0.97
CA THR A 186 14.35 -18.79 1.84
C THR A 186 14.11 -20.17 1.22
N GLY A 187 13.27 -20.25 0.19
CA GLY A 187 13.05 -21.44 -0.64
C GLY A 187 11.94 -21.20 -1.66
N ILE A 188 11.78 -22.12 -2.62
CA ILE A 188 10.79 -21.97 -3.70
C ILE A 188 9.35 -21.80 -3.17
N ASP A 189 9.01 -22.44 -2.06
CA ASP A 189 7.70 -22.32 -1.39
C ASP A 189 7.45 -20.95 -0.76
N ASP A 190 8.49 -20.23 -0.34
CA ASP A 190 8.39 -18.90 0.27
C ASP A 190 8.50 -17.80 -0.80
N LEU A 191 9.31 -18.04 -1.84
CA LEU A 191 9.34 -17.24 -3.06
C LEU A 191 7.96 -17.24 -3.74
N LEU A 192 7.34 -18.41 -3.90
CA LEU A 192 5.97 -18.53 -4.45
C LEU A 192 4.86 -17.96 -3.55
N ARG A 193 5.13 -17.66 -2.26
CA ARG A 193 4.20 -16.92 -1.38
C ARG A 193 4.39 -15.43 -1.51
N SER A 194 5.62 -14.94 -1.34
CA SER A 194 5.95 -13.53 -1.52
C SER A 194 5.59 -13.04 -2.93
N LEU A 195 5.59 -13.90 -3.96
CA LEU A 195 5.09 -13.60 -5.29
C LEU A 195 3.55 -13.57 -5.41
N GLU A 196 2.81 -14.28 -4.56
CA GLU A 196 1.36 -14.08 -4.42
C GLU A 196 1.03 -12.77 -3.70
N ASP A 197 1.87 -12.32 -2.76
CA ASP A 197 1.68 -11.06 -2.05
C ASP A 197 2.15 -9.87 -2.94
N PHE A 198 3.23 -10.05 -3.70
CA PHE A 198 3.82 -9.05 -4.60
C PHE A 198 2.96 -8.76 -5.84
N LYS A 199 2.10 -9.70 -6.28
CA LYS A 199 1.22 -9.48 -7.45
C LYS A 199 0.32 -8.26 -7.26
N ASP A 200 -0.08 -7.96 -6.02
CA ASP A 200 -0.97 -6.85 -5.70
C ASP A 200 -0.22 -5.48 -5.72
N ASN A 201 1.10 -5.50 -5.97
CA ASN A 201 1.94 -4.33 -6.29
C ASN A 201 2.22 -4.17 -7.80
N LEU A 202 1.69 -5.05 -8.66
CA LEU A 202 1.83 -4.95 -10.11
C LEU A 202 0.76 -4.00 -10.68
N PHE A 203 1.15 -2.77 -10.94
CA PHE A 203 0.28 -1.72 -11.49
C PHE A 203 0.70 -1.30 -12.92
N GLY A 204 -0.28 -0.97 -13.76
CA GLY A 204 -0.09 -0.40 -15.09
C GLY A 204 0.63 -1.33 -16.06
N SER A 205 1.73 -0.86 -16.65
CA SER A 205 2.48 -1.67 -17.62
C SER A 205 3.26 -2.85 -17.03
N LYS A 206 3.36 -2.96 -15.69
CA LYS A 206 4.17 -3.98 -14.98
C LYS A 206 3.61 -5.40 -15.11
N LYS A 207 4.45 -6.31 -15.61
CA LYS A 207 4.19 -7.76 -15.81
C LYS A 207 5.32 -8.57 -15.19
N LEU A 208 5.02 -9.77 -14.69
CA LEU A 208 6.00 -10.71 -14.13
C LEU A 208 5.69 -12.15 -14.54
N PHE A 209 6.70 -12.84 -15.04
CA PHE A 209 6.64 -14.25 -15.46
C PHE A 209 7.69 -15.10 -14.73
N LEU A 210 7.32 -16.36 -14.44
CA LEU A 210 8.13 -17.32 -13.69
C LEU A 210 8.17 -18.67 -14.41
N LEU A 211 9.38 -19.21 -14.57
CA LEU A 211 9.65 -20.55 -15.09
C LEU A 211 10.51 -21.31 -14.08
N ALA A 212 9.89 -22.21 -13.31
CA ALA A 212 10.60 -23.07 -12.36
C ALA A 212 10.90 -24.45 -12.94
N ALA A 213 12.15 -24.89 -12.85
CA ALA A 213 12.60 -26.21 -13.28
C ALA A 213 12.23 -27.26 -12.21
N THR A 214 11.44 -28.28 -12.56
CA THR A 214 10.90 -29.23 -11.57
C THR A 214 11.24 -30.70 -11.87
N ASP A 215 11.18 -31.53 -10.82
CA ASP A 215 11.27 -32.99 -10.94
C ASP A 215 9.93 -33.61 -11.38
N ILE A 216 9.91 -34.15 -12.60
CA ILE A 216 8.80 -34.95 -13.13
C ILE A 216 8.74 -36.30 -12.40
N GLY A 217 8.20 -36.31 -11.19
CA GLY A 217 8.09 -37.52 -10.38
C GLY A 217 7.35 -37.40 -9.06
N VAL A 218 7.18 -36.18 -8.53
CA VAL A 218 6.52 -35.97 -7.23
C VAL A 218 5.00 -36.21 -7.32
N LYS A 219 4.58 -37.47 -7.22
CA LYS A 219 3.23 -37.81 -6.76
C LYS A 219 3.08 -37.22 -5.35
N PRO A 220 2.11 -36.33 -5.10
CA PRO A 220 2.02 -35.61 -3.83
C PRO A 220 1.50 -36.51 -2.69
N GLU A 221 2.40 -37.19 -2.00
CA GLU A 221 2.10 -38.04 -0.84
C GLU A 221 1.84 -37.24 0.46
N LYS A 222 0.82 -36.38 0.44
CA LYS A 222 -0.03 -36.03 1.60
C LYS A 222 -1.23 -35.18 1.17
N LYS A 223 -2.40 -35.47 1.73
CA LYS A 223 -3.49 -34.48 1.83
C LYS A 223 -3.06 -33.46 2.90
N GLY A 224 -2.63 -32.26 2.51
CA GLY A 224 -2.32 -31.20 3.46
C GLY A 224 -1.53 -30.00 2.93
N SER A 225 -0.56 -30.19 2.03
CA SER A 225 0.18 -29.06 1.44
C SER A 225 -0.64 -28.39 0.34
N ARG A 226 -0.77 -27.05 0.40
CA ARG A 226 -1.52 -26.26 -0.60
C ARG A 226 -1.00 -26.44 -2.04
N LEU A 227 0.30 -26.75 -2.20
CA LEU A 227 0.93 -27.11 -3.48
C LEU A 227 0.16 -28.21 -4.24
N VAL A 228 -0.43 -29.17 -3.52
CA VAL A 228 -1.23 -30.28 -4.07
C VAL A 228 -2.56 -29.80 -4.64
N GLU A 229 -3.10 -28.71 -4.10
CA GLU A 229 -4.35 -28.11 -4.56
C GLU A 229 -4.15 -27.27 -5.82
N TYR A 230 -3.03 -26.54 -5.91
CA TYR A 230 -2.60 -25.87 -7.15
C TYR A 230 -2.36 -26.88 -8.28
N LEU A 231 -1.56 -27.92 -8.04
CA LEU A 231 -1.25 -28.94 -9.05
C LEU A 231 -2.49 -29.74 -9.51
N LYS A 232 -3.49 -29.95 -8.65
CA LYS A 232 -4.74 -30.68 -9.00
C LYS A 232 -5.78 -29.83 -9.72
N LYS A 233 -5.69 -28.49 -9.67
CA LYS A 233 -6.66 -27.61 -10.33
C LYS A 233 -6.35 -27.34 -11.81
N GLY A 234 -5.22 -27.83 -12.34
CA GLY A 234 -4.86 -27.68 -13.76
C GLY A 234 -4.78 -26.21 -14.18
N VAL A 235 -4.11 -25.41 -13.37
CA VAL A 235 -4.23 -23.94 -13.40
C VAL A 235 -3.58 -23.33 -14.64
N VAL A 236 -4.41 -23.08 -15.65
CA VAL A 236 -4.20 -22.00 -16.60
C VAL A 236 -4.77 -20.72 -15.96
N VAL A 237 -3.92 -19.72 -15.67
CA VAL A 237 -4.41 -18.41 -15.23
C VAL A 237 -4.77 -17.59 -16.46
N VAL A 238 -6.04 -17.68 -16.89
CA VAL A 238 -6.61 -16.67 -17.80
C VAL A 238 -7.05 -15.48 -16.96
N GLY A 239 -6.22 -14.43 -16.92
CA GLY A 239 -6.63 -13.12 -16.40
C GLY A 239 -7.37 -12.33 -17.49
N GLY A 240 -8.43 -11.60 -17.10
CA GLY A 240 -9.02 -10.56 -17.95
C GLY A 240 -9.85 -11.04 -19.17
N LEU A 241 -10.90 -11.85 -18.96
CA LEU A 241 -11.98 -11.97 -19.94
C LEU A 241 -13.30 -11.41 -19.37
N GLY A 242 -13.75 -10.30 -19.95
CA GLY A 242 -14.99 -9.62 -19.58
C GLY A 242 -16.24 -10.48 -19.75
N SER A 243 -17.33 -10.09 -19.08
CA SER A 243 -18.56 -10.89 -18.93
C SER A 243 -19.13 -11.46 -20.24
N LYS A 244 -19.05 -10.70 -21.35
CA LYS A 244 -19.51 -11.14 -22.69
C LYS A 244 -18.81 -12.40 -23.20
N ALA A 245 -17.50 -12.56 -22.96
CA ALA A 245 -16.74 -13.72 -23.43
C ALA A 245 -17.08 -15.01 -22.66
N LYS A 246 -17.44 -14.89 -21.38
CA LYS A 246 -17.88 -16.01 -20.54
C LYS A 246 -19.15 -16.67 -21.07
N THR A 247 -20.06 -15.87 -21.64
CA THR A 247 -21.24 -16.35 -22.38
C THR A 247 -20.82 -17.14 -23.61
N LEU A 248 -19.95 -16.58 -24.46
CA LEU A 248 -19.49 -17.21 -25.70
C LEU A 248 -18.84 -18.58 -25.46
N LEU A 249 -17.94 -18.66 -24.47
CA LEU A 249 -17.27 -19.91 -24.10
C LEU A 249 -18.26 -20.98 -23.57
N THR A 250 -19.29 -20.54 -22.84
CA THR A 250 -20.37 -21.42 -22.36
C THR A 250 -21.19 -21.99 -23.52
N THR A 251 -21.56 -21.16 -24.51
CA THR A 251 -22.28 -21.59 -25.72
C THR A 251 -21.47 -22.60 -26.55
N VAL A 252 -20.15 -22.38 -26.69
CA VAL A 252 -19.26 -23.33 -27.39
C VAL A 252 -19.15 -24.66 -26.61
N MET A 253 -18.94 -24.61 -25.30
CA MET A 253 -18.83 -25.82 -24.47
C MET A 253 -20.14 -26.61 -24.35
N GLN A 254 -21.30 -25.96 -24.48
CA GLN A 254 -22.59 -26.65 -24.59
C GLN A 254 -22.75 -27.37 -25.93
N ARG A 255 -22.27 -26.78 -27.05
CA ARG A 255 -22.32 -27.42 -28.38
C ARG A 255 -21.40 -28.65 -28.51
N ILE A 256 -20.30 -28.69 -27.77
CA ILE A 256 -19.32 -29.81 -27.81
C ILE A 256 -19.82 -31.07 -27.05
N LYS A 257 -20.86 -30.96 -26.20
CA LYS A 257 -21.30 -32.05 -25.28
C LYS A 257 -22.32 -33.06 -25.84
N LYS A 258 -22.51 -33.18 -27.16
CA LYS A 258 -23.35 -34.24 -27.77
C LYS A 258 -22.69 -34.94 -28.97
N PRO A 259 -22.37 -36.24 -28.88
CA PRO A 259 -22.26 -37.12 -30.04
C PRO A 259 -23.61 -37.23 -30.77
N ALA A 260 -23.59 -37.54 -32.07
CA ALA A 260 -24.74 -37.41 -32.93
C ALA A 260 -25.66 -38.65 -32.99
N SER A 261 -26.96 -38.38 -33.03
CA SER A 261 -27.94 -39.12 -33.82
C SER A 261 -28.98 -38.12 -34.36
N SER A 262 -29.54 -38.22 -35.56
CA SER A 262 -29.15 -38.88 -36.83
C SER A 262 -30.25 -38.55 -37.85
N LYS A 263 -29.94 -38.38 -39.13
CA LYS A 263 -30.89 -38.19 -40.25
C LYS A 263 -31.74 -36.90 -40.24
N VAL A 264 -31.42 -35.98 -41.15
CA VAL A 264 -32.40 -35.25 -41.98
C VAL A 264 -31.82 -35.23 -43.41
N ALA A 265 -32.68 -35.21 -44.43
CA ALA A 265 -32.27 -35.17 -45.83
C ALA A 265 -32.38 -33.75 -46.45
N ILE A 266 -31.65 -33.56 -47.54
CA ILE A 266 -31.74 -32.46 -48.52
C ILE A 266 -33.05 -32.54 -49.34
N PRO A 267 -33.45 -31.56 -50.22
CA PRO A 267 -32.81 -30.26 -50.57
C PRO A 267 -33.79 -29.06 -50.80
N ILE A 268 -33.27 -27.98 -51.45
CA ILE A 268 -33.92 -26.97 -52.36
C ILE A 268 -34.41 -25.63 -51.77
N ALA A 269 -33.66 -24.55 -52.15
CA ALA A 269 -34.03 -23.19 -52.68
C ALA A 269 -35.25 -22.38 -52.13
N SER A 270 -35.51 -21.10 -52.45
CA SER A 270 -34.91 -20.07 -53.36
C SER A 270 -35.41 -18.65 -53.00
N GLY A 271 -34.61 -17.59 -53.19
CA GLY A 271 -35.03 -16.16 -53.39
C GLY A 271 -35.84 -15.46 -52.27
N GLY A 272 -35.83 -14.12 -52.10
CA GLY A 272 -35.17 -13.03 -52.84
C GLY A 272 -35.30 -11.68 -52.10
N GLU A 273 -35.12 -10.56 -52.82
CA GLU A 273 -35.15 -9.13 -52.39
C GLU A 273 -36.39 -8.73 -51.52
N LEU A 274 -36.32 -7.87 -50.49
CA LEU A 274 -35.77 -6.51 -50.30
C LEU A 274 -36.70 -5.38 -50.80
N ILE A 275 -37.16 -4.49 -49.89
CA ILE A 275 -37.60 -3.07 -50.08
C ILE A 275 -38.03 -2.45 -48.72
N ILE A 276 -37.97 -1.11 -48.61
CA ILE A 276 -38.29 -0.20 -47.47
C ILE A 276 -39.17 0.93 -48.07
N PRO A 277 -40.32 1.37 -47.50
CA PRO A 277 -40.43 2.36 -46.39
C PRO A 277 -41.63 2.07 -45.42
N GLU A 278 -42.27 2.94 -44.63
CA GLU A 278 -42.28 4.43 -44.45
C GLU A 278 -42.77 4.85 -43.02
N GLU A 279 -42.97 6.16 -42.76
CA GLU A 279 -43.39 6.74 -41.46
C GLU A 279 -44.91 7.06 -41.33
N PRO A 280 -45.44 7.40 -40.11
CA PRO A 280 -46.89 7.33 -39.80
C PRO A 280 -47.69 8.67 -39.89
N GLN A 281 -49.00 8.60 -39.59
CA GLN A 281 -49.94 9.75 -39.54
C GLN A 281 -50.62 9.97 -38.16
N VAL A 282 -51.31 11.11 -38.04
CA VAL A 282 -51.83 11.78 -36.82
C VAL A 282 -53.30 11.47 -36.53
N ARG A 283 -53.70 11.50 -35.24
CA ARG A 283 -55.06 11.81 -34.71
C ARG A 283 -55.00 12.08 -33.18
N GLU A 284 -55.74 12.95 -32.48
CA GLU A 284 -57.16 13.43 -32.54
C GLU A 284 -58.17 12.27 -32.32
N GLU A 285 -59.28 12.28 -31.55
CA GLU A 285 -60.14 13.24 -30.80
C GLU A 285 -60.48 12.61 -29.37
N GLU A 286 -61.13 13.15 -28.31
CA GLU A 286 -61.74 14.44 -27.85
C GLU A 286 -62.20 14.38 -26.34
N LYS A 287 -62.52 15.53 -25.67
CA LYS A 287 -63.58 15.77 -24.61
C LYS A 287 -63.54 15.11 -23.19
N ASP A 288 -64.31 15.51 -22.14
CA ASP A 288 -65.07 16.73 -21.74
C ASP A 288 -65.43 16.73 -20.20
N ASP A 289 -65.97 17.84 -19.68
CA ASP A 289 -66.87 18.03 -18.50
C ASP A 289 -66.37 17.69 -17.05
N SER A 290 -66.46 18.57 -16.01
CA SER A 290 -67.59 19.24 -15.30
C SER A 290 -67.94 18.51 -13.96
N PHE A 291 -68.44 19.09 -12.84
CA PHE A 291 -68.59 20.46 -12.29
C PHE A 291 -68.97 20.37 -10.76
N ILE A 292 -69.10 21.51 -10.07
CA ILE A 292 -69.85 21.82 -8.81
C ILE A 292 -69.33 21.36 -7.40
N VAL A 293 -69.51 22.31 -6.44
CA VAL A 293 -69.76 22.23 -4.97
C VAL A 293 -68.62 22.67 -4.02
N SER A 294 -68.92 23.75 -3.28
CA SER A 294 -68.35 24.16 -1.99
C SER A 294 -69.47 24.09 -0.93
N PRO A 295 -69.19 23.97 0.38
CA PRO A 295 -69.30 25.21 1.18
C PRO A 295 -68.29 25.35 2.36
N ASP A 296 -67.98 26.61 2.64
CA ASP A 296 -67.92 27.29 3.95
C ASP A 296 -67.36 26.58 5.21
N ASP A 297 -66.41 27.24 5.88
CA ASP A 297 -66.79 27.97 7.12
C ASP A 297 -65.89 29.21 7.35
N THR A 298 -66.25 30.10 8.28
CA THR A 298 -65.65 31.45 8.40
C THR A 298 -65.20 31.82 9.83
N VAL A 299 -64.31 32.83 9.96
CA VAL A 299 -64.39 33.98 10.90
C VAL A 299 -63.15 34.89 10.78
N GLU A 300 -63.31 36.19 11.07
CA GLU A 300 -62.30 37.27 10.97
C GLU A 300 -61.26 37.24 12.14
N ILE A 301 -60.22 38.09 12.23
CA ILE A 301 -60.28 39.53 12.55
C ILE A 301 -59.03 40.31 12.05
N LEU A 302 -59.33 41.52 11.58
CA LEU A 302 -58.51 42.69 11.20
C LEU A 302 -57.10 42.90 11.80
N GLY A 303 -56.20 43.46 10.97
CA GLY A 303 -54.95 44.12 11.40
C GLY A 303 -54.32 45.02 10.33
N LYS A 304 -54.83 46.26 10.13
CA LYS A 304 -54.26 47.24 9.17
C LYS A 304 -53.16 48.09 9.80
N LEU A 305 -52.08 48.37 9.06
CA LEU A 305 -51.31 49.62 9.18
C LEU A 305 -50.41 49.87 7.95
N ASP A 306 -50.67 50.97 7.24
CA ASP A 306 -49.83 51.52 6.16
C ASP A 306 -49.99 53.06 6.18
N LEU A 307 -48.90 53.81 6.35
CA LEU A 307 -48.83 55.26 6.17
C LEU A 307 -47.41 55.76 5.82
N LYS A 308 -47.23 56.10 4.54
CA LYS A 308 -46.67 57.38 4.04
C LYS A 308 -45.48 58.03 4.78
N GLY A 309 -44.28 57.86 4.23
CA GLY A 309 -43.44 58.89 3.57
C GLY A 309 -43.02 60.20 4.27
N VAL A 310 -41.93 60.80 3.77
CA VAL A 310 -41.59 62.24 3.77
C VAL A 310 -40.49 62.48 2.72
N ALA A 311 -40.45 63.68 2.12
CA ALA A 311 -39.36 64.14 1.26
C ALA A 311 -39.04 65.60 1.58
N ILE A 312 -37.76 65.99 1.51
CA ILE A 312 -37.27 67.38 1.63
C ILE A 312 -36.23 67.63 0.51
N LYS A 313 -36.10 68.90 0.12
CA LYS A 313 -35.46 69.41 -1.11
C LYS A 313 -34.13 70.13 -0.83
N GLU A 314 -33.33 70.24 -1.88
CA GLU A 314 -32.49 71.38 -2.32
C GLU A 314 -31.64 72.18 -1.32
N GLU A 315 -30.36 72.36 -1.66
CA GLU A 315 -29.84 73.67 -2.08
C GLU A 315 -28.61 73.52 -3.00
N GLU A 316 -28.40 74.48 -3.89
CA GLU A 316 -27.20 74.63 -4.76
C GLU A 316 -26.46 75.91 -4.38
N GLU A 317 -25.14 75.96 -4.51
CA GLU A 317 -24.49 77.14 -5.14
C GLU A 317 -23.08 76.83 -5.67
N LEU A 318 -22.58 77.72 -6.55
CA LEU A 318 -21.33 77.57 -7.30
C LEU A 318 -20.18 78.40 -6.71
N LEU A 319 -18.93 78.05 -7.03
CA LEU A 319 -17.96 79.06 -7.51
C LEU A 319 -16.74 78.46 -8.25
N ASP A 320 -16.44 79.04 -9.41
CA ASP A 320 -15.21 78.81 -10.18
C ASP A 320 -13.97 79.49 -9.55
N ARG A 321 -12.77 78.91 -9.75
CA ARG A 321 -11.69 79.49 -10.61
C ARG A 321 -10.33 78.77 -10.53
N HIS A 322 -10.02 78.06 -11.61
CA HIS A 322 -8.84 78.22 -12.50
C HIS A 322 -7.45 78.73 -11.99
N VAL A 323 -6.40 78.10 -12.58
CA VAL A 323 -5.10 78.65 -13.06
C VAL A 323 -3.78 78.48 -12.24
N VAL A 324 -2.98 77.48 -12.69
CA VAL A 324 -1.51 77.48 -12.99
C VAL A 324 -0.43 77.46 -11.86
N PRO A 325 0.62 76.61 -11.95
CA PRO A 325 1.78 76.53 -11.04
C PRO A 325 3.01 77.35 -11.50
N PRO A 326 4.06 77.48 -10.66
CA PRO A 326 5.43 77.01 -11.00
C PRO A 326 6.30 76.65 -9.75
N PRO A 327 7.65 76.48 -9.81
CA PRO A 327 8.52 75.74 -10.76
C PRO A 327 9.45 74.71 -10.03
N MET A 328 10.45 74.17 -10.73
CA MET A 328 11.62 73.47 -10.13
C MET A 328 12.69 74.45 -9.63
N ASP A 329 13.53 73.95 -8.71
CA ASP A 329 15.00 74.06 -8.62
C ASP A 329 15.41 73.80 -7.15
N SER A 330 16.58 73.32 -6.74
CA SER A 330 17.75 72.59 -7.26
C SER A 330 18.76 72.58 -6.06
N LEU A 331 19.97 71.99 -6.17
CA LEU A 331 21.05 72.04 -5.15
C LEU A 331 20.79 71.31 -3.80
N GLU A 332 21.81 70.91 -3.03
CA GLU A 332 23.06 70.20 -3.39
C GLU A 332 23.69 69.52 -2.14
N ASN A 333 24.61 68.57 -2.40
CA ASN A 333 25.78 68.15 -1.60
C ASN A 333 25.90 68.55 -0.10
N ILE A 334 25.90 67.56 0.80
CA ILE A 334 26.84 67.50 1.94
C ILE A 334 27.42 66.07 2.07
N SER A 335 28.75 65.98 1.99
CA SER A 335 29.59 64.82 2.35
C SER A 335 30.03 64.93 3.83
N ALA A 336 30.71 63.99 4.51
CA ALA A 336 31.58 62.88 4.12
C ALA A 336 31.77 61.91 5.33
N LEU A 337 32.89 61.17 5.35
CA LEU A 337 33.47 60.37 6.46
C LEU A 337 32.85 58.97 6.68
N THR A 338 33.62 57.86 6.79
CA THR A 338 35.03 57.56 6.41
C THR A 338 35.21 56.02 6.38
N ASP A 339 36.30 55.57 5.74
CA ASP A 339 37.21 54.42 6.00
C ASP A 339 36.82 53.39 7.11
N SER A 340 37.14 52.09 6.99
CA SER A 340 38.13 51.38 6.15
C SER A 340 37.55 49.99 5.70
N ASP A 341 38.25 49.00 5.11
CA ASP A 341 39.68 48.73 4.87
C ASP A 341 39.86 47.86 3.60
N ASP A 342 41.10 47.64 3.14
CA ASP A 342 41.45 46.77 2.00
C ASP A 342 41.70 45.29 2.40
N GLU A 343 41.42 44.34 1.50
CA GLU A 343 42.33 43.18 1.33
C GLU A 343 42.33 42.69 -0.13
N LYS A 344 43.52 42.73 -0.77
CA LYS A 344 43.79 42.18 -2.10
C LYS A 344 44.26 40.73 -2.02
N ILE A 345 43.87 39.90 -2.98
CA ILE A 345 44.70 38.79 -3.47
C ILE A 345 44.76 38.87 -5.00
N GLU A 346 45.97 38.74 -5.55
CA GLU A 346 46.27 38.79 -6.99
C GLU A 346 46.58 37.39 -7.53
N GLU A 347 46.40 37.22 -8.85
CA GLU A 347 46.92 36.11 -9.68
C GLU A 347 46.34 34.69 -9.36
N ASP A 348 46.33 33.73 -10.29
CA ASP A 348 47.12 33.61 -11.52
C ASP A 348 46.28 33.04 -12.70
N ALA A 349 46.82 33.13 -13.93
CA ALA A 349 46.11 32.79 -15.17
C ALA A 349 46.35 31.34 -15.63
N HIS A 350 45.42 30.82 -16.46
CA HIS A 350 45.81 29.86 -17.50
C HIS A 350 44.90 29.89 -18.73
N ILE A 351 45.53 29.97 -19.91
CA ILE A 351 44.89 30.03 -21.22
C ILE A 351 44.78 28.62 -21.82
N VAL A 352 43.58 28.22 -22.28
CA VAL A 352 43.40 27.24 -23.36
C VAL A 352 42.20 27.65 -24.22
N ASP A 353 42.49 28.17 -25.42
CA ASP A 353 41.59 28.19 -26.58
C ASP A 353 41.91 26.91 -27.41
N PRO A 354 40.99 26.34 -28.21
CA PRO A 354 40.94 26.81 -29.61
C PRO A 354 39.60 26.65 -30.39
N ALA A 355 39.55 27.45 -31.47
CA ALA A 355 39.04 27.11 -32.81
C ALA A 355 37.52 27.14 -33.09
N ILE A 356 37.13 28.29 -33.66
CA ILE A 356 35.97 28.45 -34.56
C ILE A 356 36.15 27.62 -35.84
N ILE A 357 35.12 26.88 -36.28
CA ILE A 357 34.94 26.50 -37.71
C ILE A 357 33.46 26.66 -38.10
N LEU A 358 33.21 27.53 -39.09
CA LEU A 358 32.05 27.52 -40.00
C LEU A 358 32.61 27.58 -41.43
N PRO A 359 32.05 26.84 -42.38
CA PRO A 359 30.85 27.27 -43.11
C PRO A 359 29.77 26.18 -43.17
N GLY A 360 28.50 26.44 -43.52
CA GLY A 360 27.93 27.63 -44.16
C GLY A 360 27.44 27.29 -45.58
N LYS A 361 26.12 27.16 -45.76
CA LYS A 361 25.49 27.01 -47.08
C LYS A 361 24.04 27.46 -47.05
N GLU A 362 23.74 28.52 -47.79
CA GLU A 362 22.37 28.97 -48.06
C GLU A 362 21.76 28.16 -49.20
N VAL A 363 20.45 27.89 -49.12
CA VAL A 363 19.56 27.70 -50.28
C VAL A 363 18.21 28.34 -49.91
N SER A 364 17.72 29.22 -50.77
CA SER A 364 16.40 29.85 -50.71
C SER A 364 15.62 29.55 -51.99
N VAL A 365 14.44 30.17 -52.17
CA VAL A 365 13.62 30.21 -53.41
C VAL A 365 12.83 28.91 -53.71
N ASP A 366 11.51 28.93 -53.94
CA ASP A 366 10.45 29.94 -53.69
C ASP A 366 9.05 29.28 -53.68
N ASP A 367 8.03 30.07 -53.31
CA ASP A 367 6.61 30.03 -53.70
C ASP A 367 5.80 28.72 -53.79
N TYR A 368 4.66 28.72 -53.07
CA TYR A 368 3.35 28.58 -53.72
C TYR A 368 2.27 29.40 -52.97
N VAL A 369 1.48 30.16 -53.71
CA VAL A 369 0.33 30.98 -53.23
C VAL A 369 -0.92 30.62 -54.05
N VAL A 370 -2.10 30.99 -53.52
CA VAL A 370 -3.50 30.71 -53.95
C VAL A 370 -4.14 29.69 -52.98
N SER A 371 -4.88 30.06 -51.93
CA SER A 371 -6.00 31.03 -51.75
C SER A 371 -7.34 30.57 -52.32
N GLU A 372 -8.29 30.23 -51.44
CA GLU A 372 -9.71 30.54 -51.64
C GLU A 372 -10.48 30.54 -50.30
N GLU A 373 -11.59 31.28 -50.24
CA GLU A 373 -12.37 31.51 -49.02
C GLU A 373 -13.55 30.54 -48.93
N VAL A 374 -13.74 29.89 -47.77
CA VAL A 374 -15.08 29.41 -47.36
C VAL A 374 -15.28 29.64 -45.86
N THR A 375 -16.16 30.58 -45.52
CA THR A 375 -16.98 30.50 -44.30
C THR A 375 -18.37 30.03 -44.72
N PRO A 376 -19.14 29.35 -43.84
CA PRO A 376 -20.06 30.15 -43.03
C PRO A 376 -20.40 29.60 -41.63
N SER A 377 -21.09 30.47 -40.87
CA SER A 377 -22.12 30.16 -39.85
C SER A 377 -21.80 29.20 -38.70
N MET A 378 -21.69 29.78 -37.50
CA MET A 378 -22.12 29.12 -36.27
C MET A 378 -23.60 28.73 -36.33
N VAL A 379 -23.95 27.59 -35.74
CA VAL A 379 -25.22 27.42 -35.03
C VAL A 379 -24.88 27.01 -33.60
N VAL A 380 -25.26 27.83 -32.62
CA VAL A 380 -25.04 27.54 -31.20
C VAL A 380 -26.27 26.84 -30.66
N GLU A 381 -26.25 25.51 -30.65
CA GLU A 381 -27.33 24.73 -30.05
C GLU A 381 -27.19 24.70 -28.52
N LYS A 382 -28.21 25.19 -27.81
CA LYS A 382 -28.25 25.19 -26.35
C LYS A 382 -28.62 23.80 -25.84
N SER A 383 -27.68 23.07 -25.27
CA SER A 383 -28.01 21.90 -24.44
C SER A 383 -28.55 22.37 -23.09
N GLU A 384 -29.87 22.56 -23.00
CA GLU A 384 -30.53 22.87 -21.72
C GLU A 384 -30.43 21.68 -20.77
N TYR A 385 -29.81 21.88 -19.60
CA TYR A 385 -29.81 20.89 -18.53
C TYR A 385 -31.20 20.83 -17.90
N LYS A 386 -32.02 19.88 -18.37
CA LYS A 386 -33.37 19.65 -17.86
C LYS A 386 -33.30 18.83 -16.56
N GLU A 387 -33.77 19.41 -15.46
CA GLU A 387 -33.90 18.68 -14.19
C GLU A 387 -34.89 17.52 -14.34
N LEU A 388 -34.48 16.33 -13.92
CA LEU A 388 -35.38 15.22 -13.65
C LEU A 388 -35.73 15.25 -12.16
N VAL A 389 -36.87 15.84 -11.86
CA VAL A 389 -37.56 15.71 -10.57
C VAL A 389 -38.49 14.50 -10.69
N ASP A 390 -38.08 13.36 -10.14
CA ASP A 390 -38.97 12.21 -9.93
C ASP A 390 -39.57 12.30 -8.53
N ASP A 391 -40.83 12.77 -8.44
CA ASP A 391 -41.63 12.70 -7.22
C ASP A 391 -42.06 11.26 -6.93
N ALA A 392 -41.37 10.60 -6.00
CA ALA A 392 -41.81 9.33 -5.42
C ALA A 392 -42.53 9.58 -4.09
N SER A 393 -43.82 9.91 -4.15
CA SER A 393 -44.65 10.18 -2.98
C SER A 393 -44.93 8.92 -2.15
N ASN A 394 -44.86 9.07 -0.82
CA ASN A 394 -45.53 8.30 0.23
C ASN A 394 -45.97 6.85 -0.05
N ASP A 395 -45.44 5.92 0.76
CA ASP A 395 -46.31 5.04 1.53
C ASP A 395 -45.83 5.03 3.00
N ASN A 396 -46.75 5.30 3.93
CA ASN A 396 -46.51 5.29 5.37
C ASN A 396 -47.19 4.06 5.98
N GLU A 397 -46.44 2.99 6.27
CA GLU A 397 -46.91 1.91 7.15
C GLU A 397 -46.29 2.06 8.54
N GLU A 398 -47.10 2.56 9.50
CA GLU A 398 -46.74 2.56 10.93
C GLU A 398 -46.83 1.14 11.51
N GLU A 399 -45.83 0.29 11.27
CA GLU A 399 -45.77 -1.03 11.91
C GLU A 399 -45.41 -0.88 13.40
N THR A 400 -46.46 -0.72 14.22
CA THR A 400 -46.39 -0.53 15.67
C THR A 400 -46.06 -1.85 16.39
N ILE A 401 -44.77 -2.20 16.42
CA ILE A 401 -44.28 -3.40 17.11
C ILE A 401 -44.66 -3.34 18.61
N PRO A 402 -45.47 -4.29 19.12
CA PRO A 402 -45.94 -4.26 20.50
C PRO A 402 -44.84 -4.65 21.50
N ILE A 403 -44.83 -4.01 22.67
CA ILE A 403 -43.95 -4.34 23.79
C ILE A 403 -44.40 -5.66 24.43
N ALA A 404 -44.00 -6.78 23.83
CA ALA A 404 -44.15 -8.10 24.42
C ALA A 404 -43.08 -8.31 25.51
N GLY A 405 -43.51 -8.44 26.76
CA GLY A 405 -42.60 -8.61 27.90
C GLY A 405 -41.77 -9.89 27.81
N ASN A 406 -40.45 -9.78 28.01
CA ASN A 406 -39.53 -10.91 28.02
C ASN A 406 -39.84 -11.87 29.18
N ARG A 407 -40.65 -12.89 28.90
CA ARG A 407 -40.66 -14.14 29.68
C ARG A 407 -39.26 -14.75 29.64
N LEU A 408 -38.80 -15.24 30.78
CA LEU A 408 -37.69 -16.18 30.85
C LEU A 408 -38.01 -17.40 29.96
N VAL A 409 -37.15 -17.64 28.97
CA VAL A 409 -37.10 -18.87 28.19
C VAL A 409 -35.71 -19.44 28.39
N ASP A 410 -35.61 -20.61 29.02
CA ASP A 410 -34.34 -21.24 29.34
C ASP A 410 -33.56 -21.56 28.06
N ALA A 411 -32.36 -20.99 27.92
CA ALA A 411 -31.46 -21.33 26.83
C ALA A 411 -30.97 -22.78 27.01
N PRO A 412 -31.00 -23.62 25.95
CA PRO A 412 -30.62 -25.02 26.06
C PRO A 412 -29.14 -25.15 26.43
N THR A 413 -28.87 -25.73 27.59
CA THR A 413 -27.52 -25.97 28.10
C THR A 413 -26.79 -27.00 27.24
N LEU A 414 -25.94 -26.52 26.33
CA LEU A 414 -25.03 -27.38 25.57
C LEU A 414 -24.18 -28.22 26.53
N PRO A 415 -24.17 -29.56 26.42
CA PRO A 415 -23.46 -30.42 27.35
C PRO A 415 -21.95 -30.33 27.08
N VAL A 416 -21.29 -29.39 27.76
CA VAL A 416 -19.82 -29.35 27.84
C VAL A 416 -19.37 -30.63 28.57
N GLN A 417 -19.01 -31.66 27.80
CA GLN A 417 -18.32 -32.85 28.29
C GLN A 417 -16.87 -32.48 28.65
N GLY A 418 -16.73 -31.64 29.67
CA GLY A 418 -15.48 -31.43 30.38
C GLY A 418 -15.11 -32.74 31.06
N THR A 419 -14.32 -33.57 30.38
CA THR A 419 -13.65 -34.70 31.02
C THR A 419 -12.89 -34.14 32.22
N ASP A 420 -13.25 -34.61 33.42
CA ASP A 420 -12.72 -34.08 34.68
C ASP A 420 -11.28 -34.57 34.88
N TYR A 421 -10.39 -33.98 34.10
CA TYR A 421 -8.98 -34.32 34.01
C TYR A 421 -8.26 -34.03 35.33
N VAL A 422 -8.84 -33.19 36.19
CA VAL A 422 -8.33 -32.91 37.53
C VAL A 422 -8.65 -34.07 38.48
N ASN A 423 -9.89 -34.57 38.51
CA ASN A 423 -10.23 -35.75 39.30
C ASN A 423 -9.68 -37.05 38.68
N GLU A 424 -9.51 -37.14 37.36
CA GLU A 424 -8.78 -38.25 36.73
C GLU A 424 -7.28 -38.20 37.06
N LEU A 425 -6.66 -37.01 37.07
CA LEU A 425 -5.30 -36.84 37.59
C LEU A 425 -5.22 -37.18 39.08
N LYS A 426 -6.21 -36.84 39.92
CA LYS A 426 -6.27 -37.29 41.32
C LYS A 426 -6.42 -38.80 41.43
N ALA A 427 -7.18 -39.46 40.55
CA ALA A 427 -7.33 -40.93 40.53
C ALA A 427 -6.02 -41.63 40.13
N ARG A 428 -5.37 -41.18 39.05
CA ARG A 428 -4.06 -41.68 38.60
C ARG A 428 -2.94 -41.35 39.61
N HIS A 429 -2.96 -40.18 40.27
CA HIS A 429 -2.08 -39.86 41.41
C HIS A 429 -2.46 -40.60 42.69
N SER A 430 -3.70 -41.08 42.86
CA SER A 430 -4.07 -41.95 43.98
C SER A 430 -3.33 -43.29 43.86
N ALA A 431 -3.22 -43.88 42.66
CA ALA A 431 -2.43 -45.10 42.46
C ALA A 431 -0.95 -44.89 42.80
N PHE A 432 -0.25 -44.00 42.08
CA PHE A 432 1.18 -43.76 42.32
C PHE A 432 1.48 -43.12 43.68
N GLY A 433 0.55 -42.33 44.23
CA GLY A 433 0.67 -41.70 45.54
C GLY A 433 0.40 -42.66 46.70
N LYS A 434 -0.54 -43.60 46.58
CA LYS A 434 -0.70 -44.71 47.55
C LYS A 434 0.51 -45.64 47.49
N ILE A 435 1.02 -45.95 46.29
CA ILE A 435 2.26 -46.70 46.12
C ILE A 435 3.42 -45.96 46.79
N ALA A 436 3.66 -44.67 46.51
CA ALA A 436 4.79 -43.92 47.07
C ALA A 436 4.66 -43.57 48.57
N ARG A 437 3.46 -43.61 49.14
CA ARG A 437 3.22 -43.47 50.59
C ARG A 437 3.13 -44.82 51.33
N HIS A 438 3.12 -45.95 50.61
CA HIS A 438 2.98 -47.26 51.22
C HIS A 438 4.16 -47.54 52.17
N PRO A 439 3.92 -48.10 53.37
CA PRO A 439 5.01 -48.46 54.29
C PRO A 439 6.06 -49.35 53.61
N LEU A 440 5.63 -50.29 52.75
CA LEU A 440 6.52 -51.16 51.99
C LEU A 440 7.42 -50.43 50.98
N THR A 441 6.98 -49.36 50.30
CA THR A 441 7.84 -48.65 49.32
C THR A 441 8.75 -47.64 49.99
N LYS A 442 8.29 -47.00 51.08
CA LYS A 442 9.15 -46.15 51.91
C LYS A 442 10.24 -47.00 52.57
N SER A 443 9.88 -48.21 53.03
CA SER A 443 10.82 -49.25 53.48
C SER A 443 11.72 -49.76 52.34
N LEU A 444 11.19 -50.03 51.14
CA LEU A 444 11.98 -50.48 50.00
C LEU A 444 13.01 -49.42 49.58
N LEU A 445 12.63 -48.13 49.61
CA LEU A 445 13.54 -47.02 49.30
C LEU A 445 14.61 -46.81 50.37
N SER A 446 14.27 -46.93 51.67
CA SER A 446 15.29 -46.89 52.73
C SER A 446 16.20 -48.13 52.71
N SER A 447 15.63 -49.30 52.39
CA SER A 447 16.38 -50.56 52.22
C SER A 447 17.28 -50.51 50.99
N LEU A 448 16.83 -49.93 49.88
CA LEU A 448 17.65 -49.66 48.70
C LEU A 448 18.74 -48.62 49.00
N SER A 449 18.46 -47.53 49.71
CA SER A 449 19.52 -46.57 50.09
C SER A 449 20.53 -47.18 51.05
N ALA A 450 20.09 -48.01 52.01
CA ALA A 450 20.99 -48.73 52.92
C ALA A 450 21.78 -49.81 52.19
N PHE A 451 21.16 -50.54 51.25
CA PHE A 451 21.82 -51.53 50.39
C PHE A 451 22.84 -50.87 49.48
N PHE A 452 22.51 -49.75 48.81
CA PHE A 452 23.46 -49.00 48.00
C PHE A 452 24.58 -48.38 48.85
N ALA A 453 24.31 -47.87 50.05
CA ALA A 453 25.36 -47.40 50.96
C ALA A 453 26.28 -48.54 51.41
N MET A 454 25.74 -49.70 51.77
CA MET A 454 26.51 -50.91 52.09
C MET A 454 27.32 -51.37 50.88
N LEU A 455 26.72 -51.42 49.68
CA LEU A 455 27.38 -51.83 48.44
C LEU A 455 28.49 -50.86 48.03
N PHE A 456 28.28 -49.55 48.21
CA PHE A 456 29.26 -48.51 47.95
C PHE A 456 30.44 -48.58 48.93
N ASN A 457 30.18 -48.75 50.22
CA ASN A 457 31.23 -48.99 51.23
C ASN A 457 31.99 -50.30 50.96
N LYS A 458 31.31 -51.34 50.46
CA LYS A 458 31.89 -52.65 50.12
C LYS A 458 32.65 -52.65 48.77
N LEU A 459 32.34 -51.71 47.87
CA LEU A 459 33.13 -51.41 46.68
C LEU A 459 34.36 -50.57 47.06
N LEU A 460 34.20 -49.54 47.90
CA LEU A 460 35.31 -48.74 48.42
C LEU A 460 36.34 -49.58 49.20
N SER A 461 35.91 -50.57 49.99
CA SER A 461 36.84 -51.47 50.69
C SER A 461 37.53 -52.49 49.77
N VAL A 462 37.00 -52.74 48.58
CA VAL A 462 37.64 -53.56 47.54
C VAL A 462 38.65 -52.74 46.72
N PHE A 463 38.31 -51.49 46.36
CA PHE A 463 39.23 -50.61 45.62
C PHE A 463 40.27 -49.90 46.52
N GLY A 464 40.04 -49.82 47.83
CA GLY A 464 40.92 -49.17 48.80
C GLY A 464 42.24 -49.89 49.11
N LYS A 465 42.45 -51.10 48.58
CA LYS A 465 43.75 -51.80 48.64
C LYS A 465 44.45 -51.72 47.29
N GLY A 466 45.32 -50.70 47.16
CA GLY A 466 45.98 -50.37 45.90
C GLY A 466 46.94 -51.44 45.39
N HIS A 467 46.74 -51.87 44.14
CA HIS A 467 47.75 -52.53 43.33
C HIS A 467 47.71 -52.01 41.90
N LEU A 468 48.86 -51.59 41.39
CA LEU A 468 49.00 -51.08 40.02
C LEU A 468 48.85 -52.23 39.03
N ILE A 469 47.90 -52.13 38.10
CA ILE A 469 47.83 -53.04 36.95
C ILE A 469 48.65 -52.45 35.80
N LYS A 470 49.81 -53.06 35.52
CA LYS A 470 50.58 -52.78 34.30
C LYS A 470 49.83 -53.29 33.05
N LYS A 471 50.08 -52.63 31.92
CA LYS A 471 49.53 -52.95 30.58
C LYS A 471 49.66 -54.44 30.23
N GLN A 472 48.63 -55.01 29.61
CA GLN A 472 48.80 -56.10 28.64
C GLN A 472 47.80 -55.97 27.47
N LYS A 473 48.18 -56.46 26.29
CA LYS A 473 47.39 -56.38 25.05
C LYS A 473 46.43 -57.57 24.95
N MET A 474 45.26 -57.36 24.34
CA MET A 474 44.38 -58.47 23.92
C MET A 474 44.87 -59.08 22.60
N PHE A 475 44.58 -60.37 22.41
CA PHE A 475 44.57 -61.06 21.11
C PHE A 475 43.25 -61.84 21.00
N LEU A 476 42.72 -62.01 19.78
CA LEU A 476 41.47 -62.75 19.53
C LEU A 476 41.74 -64.21 19.13
N THR A 477 40.92 -65.14 19.63
CA THR A 477 40.60 -66.43 19.00
C THR A 477 39.16 -66.87 19.33
N ARG A 478 38.61 -67.78 18.52
CA ARG A 478 37.19 -68.21 18.51
C ARG A 478 36.87 -69.37 19.48
N PRO A 479 35.58 -69.65 19.77
CA PRO A 479 35.15 -70.52 20.89
C PRO A 479 34.72 -71.94 20.49
N THR A 480 34.65 -72.85 21.47
CA THR A 480 33.95 -74.15 21.40
C THR A 480 33.32 -74.55 22.75
N SER A 481 32.33 -75.46 22.68
CA SER A 481 31.73 -76.31 23.74
C SER A 481 31.00 -75.68 24.95
N LEU A 482 29.70 -75.97 24.99
CA LEU A 482 28.75 -76.18 26.10
C LEU A 482 29.01 -75.56 27.50
N GLU A 483 28.18 -74.56 27.78
CA GLU A 483 27.32 -74.45 28.97
C GLU A 483 27.72 -75.17 30.28
N LYS A 484 28.38 -74.39 31.15
CA LYS A 484 28.05 -74.39 32.59
C LYS A 484 27.51 -72.99 32.93
N PRO A 485 26.64 -72.83 33.95
CA PRO A 485 26.04 -71.54 34.27
C PRO A 485 27.12 -70.48 34.52
N LYS A 486 27.22 -69.49 33.62
CA LYS A 486 28.22 -68.43 33.68
C LYS A 486 27.99 -67.61 34.95
N LYS A 487 28.84 -67.80 35.97
CA LYS A 487 28.92 -66.88 37.12
C LYS A 487 28.99 -65.46 36.57
N LEU A 488 28.08 -64.58 37.01
CA LEU A 488 27.98 -63.22 36.51
C LEU A 488 29.35 -62.55 36.61
N GLN A 489 29.95 -62.20 35.47
CA GLN A 489 31.25 -61.54 35.49
C GLN A 489 31.10 -60.20 36.22
N PRO A 490 32.02 -59.85 37.14
CA PRO A 490 31.85 -58.67 38.01
C PRO A 490 31.68 -57.36 37.24
N GLY A 491 32.20 -57.27 36.01
CA GLY A 491 31.95 -56.15 35.10
C GLY A 491 30.46 -55.92 34.77
N MET A 492 29.65 -56.98 34.60
CA MET A 492 28.19 -56.80 34.39
C MET A 492 27.48 -56.28 35.64
N ILE A 493 27.93 -56.67 36.84
CA ILE A 493 27.38 -56.13 38.09
C ILE A 493 27.67 -54.63 38.20
N ILE A 494 28.91 -54.21 37.86
CA ILE A 494 29.32 -52.80 37.86
C ILE A 494 28.50 -51.99 36.85
N ILE A 495 28.30 -52.50 35.62
CA ILE A 495 27.47 -51.85 34.60
C ILE A 495 26.02 -51.73 35.05
N LEU A 496 25.43 -52.78 35.64
CA LEU A 496 24.05 -52.75 36.14
C LEU A 496 23.88 -51.72 37.27
N VAL A 497 24.84 -51.64 38.20
CA VAL A 497 24.85 -50.64 39.28
C VAL A 497 25.01 -49.22 38.73
N ALA A 498 25.85 -49.01 37.72
CA ALA A 498 25.99 -47.70 37.05
C ALA A 498 24.71 -47.27 36.33
N LEU A 499 24.01 -48.20 35.66
CA LEU A 499 22.70 -47.95 35.04
C LEU A 499 21.61 -47.63 36.07
N LEU A 500 21.57 -48.36 37.19
CA LEU A 500 20.64 -48.10 38.29
C LEU A 500 20.91 -46.74 38.98
N LEU A 501 22.17 -46.38 39.20
CA LEU A 501 22.56 -45.09 39.77
C LEU A 501 22.23 -43.94 38.82
N THR A 502 22.55 -44.04 37.52
CA THR A 502 22.21 -43.00 36.55
C THR A 502 20.70 -42.85 36.38
N ALA A 503 19.93 -43.95 36.35
CA ALA A 503 18.47 -43.90 36.37
C ALA A 503 17.91 -43.25 37.66
N PHE A 504 18.49 -43.53 38.83
CA PHE A 504 18.11 -42.91 40.10
C PHE A 504 18.42 -41.41 40.15
N PHE A 505 19.61 -40.99 39.71
CA PHE A 505 19.96 -39.57 39.62
C PHE A 505 19.09 -38.84 38.60
N TRP A 506 18.78 -39.45 37.44
CA TRP A 506 17.84 -38.90 36.46
C TRP A 506 16.43 -38.75 37.03
N ALA A 507 15.92 -39.77 37.73
CA ALA A 507 14.61 -39.71 38.40
C ALA A 507 14.57 -38.63 39.50
N LYS A 508 15.61 -38.53 40.34
CA LYS A 508 15.72 -37.49 41.37
C LYS A 508 15.81 -36.09 40.77
N ALA A 509 16.59 -35.90 39.70
CA ALA A 509 16.69 -34.64 38.98
C ALA A 509 15.36 -34.25 38.29
N ARG A 510 14.62 -35.23 37.76
CA ARG A 510 13.28 -35.04 37.19
C ARG A 510 12.27 -34.62 38.26
N ILE A 511 12.16 -35.36 39.37
CA ILE A 511 11.27 -35.01 40.50
C ILE A 511 11.59 -33.62 41.05
N SER A 512 12.88 -33.25 41.14
CA SER A 512 13.29 -31.93 41.57
C SER A 512 12.89 -30.84 40.56
N ARG A 513 13.05 -31.09 39.26
CA ARG A 513 12.61 -30.18 38.19
C ARG A 513 11.10 -30.00 38.19
N ASP A 514 10.35 -31.10 38.22
CA ASP A 514 8.88 -31.10 38.24
C ASP A 514 8.34 -30.31 39.45
N LYS A 515 9.01 -30.38 40.60
CA LYS A 515 8.69 -29.56 41.79
C LYS A 515 8.98 -28.07 41.56
N THR A 516 10.14 -27.72 40.99
CA THR A 516 10.50 -26.32 40.69
C THR A 516 9.59 -25.71 39.63
N GLU A 517 9.35 -26.40 38.52
CA GLU A 517 8.47 -25.95 37.44
C GLU A 517 7.02 -25.80 37.92
N LYS A 518 6.53 -26.69 38.80
CA LYS A 518 5.22 -26.51 39.44
C LYS A 518 5.17 -25.27 40.34
N GLY A 519 6.22 -25.00 41.11
CA GLY A 519 6.30 -23.79 41.95
C GLY A 519 6.26 -22.51 41.11
N LEU A 520 7.02 -22.47 40.01
CA LEU A 520 7.03 -21.36 39.06
C LEU A 520 5.67 -21.18 38.35
N LEU A 521 5.01 -22.29 37.97
CA LEU A 521 3.65 -22.24 37.41
C LEU A 521 2.65 -21.66 38.42
N THR A 522 2.70 -22.07 39.69
CA THR A 522 1.82 -21.52 40.74
C THR A 522 2.09 -20.03 40.99
N GLN A 523 3.36 -19.59 40.98
CA GLN A 523 3.69 -18.16 41.05
C GLN A 523 3.08 -17.37 39.87
N TYR A 524 3.17 -17.90 38.65
CA TYR A 524 2.58 -17.26 37.47
C TYR A 524 1.04 -17.25 37.54
N GLN A 525 0.41 -18.35 37.95
CA GLN A 525 -1.04 -18.45 38.16
C GLN A 525 -1.53 -17.44 39.22
N GLN A 526 -0.75 -17.16 40.26
CA GLN A 526 -1.08 -16.12 41.25
C GLN A 526 -1.09 -14.71 40.63
N GLN A 527 -0.14 -14.39 39.74
CA GLN A 527 -0.11 -13.09 39.06
C GLN A 527 -1.27 -12.95 38.06
N VAL A 528 -1.56 -14.00 37.28
CA VAL A 528 -2.72 -14.05 36.37
C VAL A 528 -4.04 -13.92 37.15
N ALA A 529 -4.14 -14.50 38.35
CA ALA A 529 -5.30 -14.36 39.23
C ALA A 529 -5.43 -12.93 39.80
N LEU A 530 -4.33 -12.32 40.27
CA LEU A 530 -4.34 -10.93 40.77
C LEU A 530 -4.77 -9.94 39.67
N PHE A 531 -4.20 -10.05 38.47
CA PHE A 531 -4.62 -9.25 37.31
C PHE A 531 -6.08 -9.53 36.93
N SER A 532 -6.53 -10.80 37.00
CA SER A 532 -7.93 -11.13 36.74
C SER A 532 -8.87 -10.46 37.74
N THR A 533 -8.59 -10.54 39.04
CA THR A 533 -9.39 -9.87 40.07
C THR A 533 -9.38 -8.35 39.92
N PHE A 534 -8.23 -7.74 39.62
CA PHE A 534 -8.14 -6.31 39.30
C PHE A 534 -9.05 -5.96 38.10
N TYR A 535 -8.94 -6.71 37.01
CA TYR A 535 -9.76 -6.51 35.82
C TYR A 535 -11.26 -6.67 36.12
N ASP A 536 -11.64 -7.75 36.80
CA ASP A 536 -13.03 -8.09 37.06
C ASP A 536 -13.68 -7.06 38.01
N THR A 537 -12.91 -6.51 38.96
CA THR A 537 -13.39 -5.53 39.94
C THR A 537 -13.48 -4.10 39.37
N ASN A 538 -12.52 -3.68 38.54
CA ASN A 538 -12.38 -2.28 38.12
C ASN A 538 -12.74 -2.03 36.65
N ILE A 539 -12.58 -3.02 35.76
CA ILE A 539 -12.69 -2.85 34.30
C ILE A 539 -13.89 -3.58 33.68
N SER A 540 -14.41 -4.62 34.34
CA SER A 540 -15.59 -5.33 33.82
C SER A 540 -16.89 -4.52 33.99
N ILE A 541 -17.00 -3.75 35.09
CA ILE A 541 -18.17 -2.95 35.46
C ILE A 541 -17.87 -1.45 35.31
N ILE A 542 -17.70 -1.01 34.05
CA ILE A 542 -17.51 0.42 33.74
C ILE A 542 -18.86 1.10 33.68
N ASP A 543 -19.24 1.69 34.82
CA ASP A 543 -20.41 2.54 35.03
C ASP A 543 -20.12 3.57 36.15
N THR A 544 -18.83 3.90 36.37
CA THR A 544 -18.33 4.65 37.55
C THR A 544 -17.53 5.90 37.18
N GLU A 545 -17.54 6.90 38.07
CA GLU A 545 -16.97 8.23 37.83
C GLU A 545 -15.43 8.28 37.68
N ASP A 546 -14.69 7.25 38.11
CA ASP A 546 -13.21 7.15 38.02
C ASP A 546 -12.75 6.15 36.94
N THR A 547 -13.57 5.98 35.89
CA THR A 547 -13.34 5.03 34.77
C THR A 547 -11.98 5.26 34.07
N GLU A 548 -11.62 6.51 33.82
CA GLU A 548 -10.40 6.91 33.12
C GLU A 548 -9.13 6.34 33.78
N ARG A 549 -8.96 6.66 35.06
CA ARG A 549 -7.81 6.25 35.87
C ARG A 549 -7.69 4.74 36.04
N GLN A 550 -8.81 4.04 36.12
CA GLN A 550 -8.83 2.58 36.26
C GLN A 550 -8.38 1.91 34.95
N LEU A 551 -8.77 2.45 33.79
CA LEU A 551 -8.32 1.99 32.48
C LEU A 551 -6.82 2.24 32.26
N GLU A 552 -6.30 3.41 32.64
CA GLU A 552 -4.85 3.71 32.59
C GLU A 552 -4.01 2.67 33.34
N LEU A 553 -4.49 2.21 34.51
CA LEU A 553 -3.78 1.24 35.35
C LEU A 553 -3.77 -0.19 34.78
N CYS A 554 -4.67 -0.54 33.85
CA CYS A 554 -4.77 -1.91 33.34
C CYS A 554 -3.51 -2.39 32.60
N VAL A 555 -2.90 -1.54 31.76
CA VAL A 555 -1.68 -1.92 31.00
C VAL A 555 -0.48 -2.12 31.94
N PRO A 556 -0.16 -1.21 32.89
CA PRO A 556 0.86 -1.42 33.92
C PRO A 556 0.66 -2.68 34.78
N GLU A 557 -0.58 -3.06 35.13
CA GLU A 557 -0.82 -4.31 35.86
C GLU A 557 -0.58 -5.55 34.99
N ALA A 558 -0.90 -5.50 33.69
CA ALA A 558 -0.61 -6.60 32.76
C ALA A 558 0.89 -6.76 32.51
N ASP A 559 1.65 -5.67 32.40
CA ASP A 559 3.10 -5.69 32.22
C ASP A 559 3.83 -6.38 33.39
N LYS A 560 3.31 -6.27 34.62
CA LYS A 560 3.80 -7.07 35.75
C LYS A 560 3.65 -8.57 35.47
N VAL A 561 2.51 -9.01 34.93
CA VAL A 561 2.29 -10.41 34.57
C VAL A 561 3.24 -10.87 33.45
N TYR A 562 3.42 -10.07 32.40
CA TYR A 562 4.36 -10.39 31.30
C TYR A 562 5.84 -10.42 31.77
N SER A 563 6.23 -9.54 32.71
CA SER A 563 7.57 -9.54 33.30
C SER A 563 7.86 -10.84 34.09
N VAL A 564 6.84 -11.34 34.80
CA VAL A 564 6.93 -12.62 35.51
C VAL A 564 6.90 -13.79 34.53
N GLU A 565 6.09 -13.73 33.47
CA GLU A 565 6.08 -14.74 32.40
C GLU A 565 7.49 -14.95 31.81
N LYS A 566 8.13 -13.86 31.37
CA LYS A 566 9.49 -13.87 30.80
C LYS A 566 10.50 -14.51 31.77
N THR A 567 10.38 -14.19 33.06
CA THR A 567 11.22 -14.72 34.14
C THR A 567 10.95 -16.21 34.44
N VAL A 568 9.71 -16.67 34.23
CA VAL A 568 9.25 -18.03 34.50
C VAL A 568 9.54 -18.97 33.31
N LEU A 569 9.25 -18.56 32.07
CA LEU A 569 9.52 -19.34 30.86
C LEU A 569 11.01 -19.65 30.68
N ALA A 570 11.90 -18.70 31.02
CA ALA A 570 13.35 -18.90 30.98
C ALA A 570 13.84 -20.05 31.89
N LYS A 571 13.10 -20.37 32.95
CA LYS A 571 13.46 -21.39 33.95
C LYS A 571 12.80 -22.75 33.69
N ILE A 572 11.74 -22.79 32.88
CA ILE A 572 10.96 -24.01 32.59
C ILE A 572 11.48 -24.71 31.33
N LYS A 573 11.66 -26.02 31.40
CA LYS A 573 12.12 -26.88 30.31
C LYS A 573 11.03 -27.83 29.78
N THR A 574 10.01 -28.14 30.58
CA THR A 574 8.91 -29.03 30.13
C THR A 574 7.89 -28.29 29.26
N GLU A 575 7.69 -28.77 28.03
CA GLU A 575 6.75 -28.20 27.05
C GLU A 575 5.31 -28.08 27.58
N LYS A 576 4.81 -29.08 28.31
CA LYS A 576 3.47 -29.05 28.90
C LYS A 576 3.24 -27.83 29.79
N VAL A 577 4.24 -27.43 30.59
CA VAL A 577 4.13 -26.28 31.49
C VAL A 577 4.21 -24.97 30.70
N ARG A 578 5.07 -24.92 29.66
CA ARG A 578 5.11 -23.79 28.71
C ARG A 578 3.77 -23.61 27.97
N ALA A 579 3.11 -24.70 27.60
CA ALA A 579 1.78 -24.65 26.97
C ALA A 579 0.70 -24.12 27.92
N THR A 580 0.70 -24.56 29.19
CA THR A 580 -0.22 -23.99 30.21
C THR A 580 0.03 -22.51 30.44
N ILE A 581 1.30 -22.06 30.45
CA ILE A 581 1.64 -20.64 30.55
C ILE A 581 1.08 -19.88 29.36
N LYS A 582 1.33 -20.30 28.12
CA LYS A 582 0.80 -19.64 26.91
C LYS A 582 -0.73 -19.47 26.94
N ILE A 583 -1.47 -20.48 27.41
CA ILE A 583 -2.94 -20.38 27.53
C ILE A 583 -3.34 -19.28 28.52
N LEU A 584 -2.67 -19.20 29.66
CA LEU A 584 -2.89 -18.16 30.67
C LEU A 584 -2.45 -16.77 30.15
N THR A 585 -1.33 -16.68 29.42
CA THR A 585 -0.90 -15.45 28.73
C THR A 585 -1.98 -14.95 27.77
N SER A 586 -2.57 -15.82 26.95
CA SER A 586 -3.63 -15.44 26.02
C SER A 586 -4.91 -14.96 26.73
N GLN A 587 -5.20 -15.44 27.94
CA GLN A 587 -6.30 -14.93 28.77
C GLN A 587 -6.03 -13.51 29.30
N VAL A 588 -4.80 -13.25 29.75
CA VAL A 588 -4.35 -11.89 30.12
C VAL A 588 -4.41 -10.97 28.91
N GLN A 589 -3.86 -11.40 27.77
CA GLN A 589 -3.83 -10.63 26.53
C GLN A 589 -5.24 -10.29 26.02
N ALA A 590 -6.21 -11.21 26.11
CA ALA A 590 -7.60 -10.93 25.76
C ALA A 590 -8.21 -9.83 26.65
N LYS A 591 -8.00 -9.91 27.97
CA LYS A 591 -8.42 -8.87 28.92
C LYS A 591 -7.72 -7.53 28.69
N VAL A 592 -6.43 -7.52 28.31
CA VAL A 592 -5.71 -6.29 27.92
C VAL A 592 -6.29 -5.67 26.66
N VAL A 593 -6.61 -6.47 25.64
CA VAL A 593 -7.27 -5.97 24.42
C VAL A 593 -8.65 -5.39 24.74
N GLU A 594 -9.41 -5.98 25.67
CA GLU A 594 -10.68 -5.40 26.12
C GLU A 594 -10.49 -4.11 26.93
N CYS A 595 -9.52 -4.05 27.86
CA CYS A 595 -9.12 -2.80 28.53
C CYS A 595 -8.81 -1.70 27.52
N GLN A 596 -7.97 -2.02 26.53
CA GLN A 596 -7.50 -1.08 25.54
C GLN A 596 -8.63 -0.61 24.63
N THR A 597 -9.54 -1.51 24.22
CA THR A 597 -10.75 -1.16 23.46
C THR A 597 -11.69 -0.25 24.26
N LYS A 598 -11.79 -0.44 25.59
CA LYS A 598 -12.56 0.42 26.50
C LYS A 598 -11.90 1.81 26.66
N PHE A 599 -10.59 1.86 26.89
CA PHE A 599 -9.78 3.09 26.93
C PHE A 599 -9.89 3.88 25.63
N ASP A 600 -9.70 3.20 24.49
CA ASP A 600 -9.80 3.79 23.17
C ASP A 600 -11.20 4.39 22.92
N ARG A 601 -12.26 3.69 23.33
CA ARG A 601 -13.64 4.19 23.22
C ARG A 601 -13.90 5.42 24.10
N VAL A 602 -13.33 5.50 25.30
CA VAL A 602 -13.49 6.66 26.20
C VAL A 602 -12.78 7.89 25.63
N TYR A 603 -11.54 7.74 25.15
CA TYR A 603 -10.72 8.85 24.63
C TYR A 603 -10.85 9.10 23.12
N GLY A 604 -11.80 8.45 22.44
CA GLY A 604 -12.01 8.57 20.99
C GLY A 604 -10.83 8.11 20.13
N ILE A 605 -9.98 7.22 20.65
CA ILE A 605 -8.78 6.74 19.96
C ILE A 605 -9.19 5.71 18.90
N ILE A 606 -8.66 5.88 17.70
CA ILE A 606 -8.82 4.96 16.57
C ILE A 606 -7.42 4.47 16.19
N ARG A 607 -7.11 3.21 16.48
CA ARG A 607 -5.80 2.60 16.20
C ARG A 607 -5.70 2.22 14.72
N VAL A 608 -4.94 3.01 13.96
CA VAL A 608 -4.72 2.80 12.53
C VAL A 608 -3.67 1.70 12.34
N LYS A 609 -4.16 0.48 12.07
CA LYS A 609 -3.35 -0.73 11.82
C LYS A 609 -3.19 -0.99 10.32
N ASP A 610 -4.32 -0.98 9.62
CA ASP A 610 -4.40 -1.22 8.19
C ASP A 610 -4.57 0.11 7.43
N ALA A 611 -3.80 0.26 6.36
CA ALA A 611 -3.92 1.36 5.42
C ALA A 611 -3.61 0.86 4.01
N GLU A 612 -4.41 1.30 3.05
CA GLU A 612 -4.31 0.98 1.64
C GLU A 612 -3.19 1.79 0.98
N LEU A 613 -2.37 1.15 0.16
CA LEU A 613 -1.41 1.84 -0.70
C LEU A 613 -2.15 2.51 -1.86
N ILE A 614 -2.05 3.84 -1.98
CA ILE A 614 -2.52 4.57 -3.17
C ILE A 614 -1.42 4.60 -4.23
N THR A 615 -0.22 5.04 -3.83
CA THR A 615 0.98 4.97 -4.67
C THR A 615 2.24 5.05 -3.80
N ASP A 616 3.31 4.45 -4.28
CA ASP A 616 4.67 4.72 -3.83
C ASP A 616 5.45 5.38 -4.99
N PHE A 617 6.01 6.56 -4.76
CA PHE A 617 6.65 7.35 -5.80
C PHE A 617 8.06 6.87 -6.17
N LYS A 618 8.74 6.15 -5.27
CA LYS A 618 10.02 5.51 -5.61
C LYS A 618 9.83 4.26 -6.46
N VAL A 619 8.74 3.54 -6.24
CA VAL A 619 8.33 2.37 -7.04
C VAL A 619 7.65 2.75 -8.37
N SER A 620 7.00 3.92 -8.46
CA SER A 620 6.29 4.37 -9.68
C SER A 620 7.09 5.34 -10.57
N LEU A 621 7.84 6.29 -10.00
CA LEU A 621 8.67 7.24 -10.76
C LEU A 621 10.15 6.87 -10.73
N GLY A 622 10.70 6.56 -9.55
CA GLY A 622 12.08 6.12 -9.36
C GLY A 622 12.69 6.59 -8.03
N ASN A 623 13.82 5.98 -7.64
CA ASN A 623 14.46 6.14 -6.32
C ASN A 623 14.86 7.58 -5.96
N ASP A 624 15.02 8.44 -6.96
CA ASP A 624 15.32 9.87 -6.88
C ASP A 624 14.10 10.75 -6.58
N SER A 625 12.89 10.20 -6.52
CA SER A 625 11.69 10.92 -6.07
C SER A 625 11.77 11.29 -4.57
N ASP A 626 11.45 12.56 -4.26
CA ASP A 626 11.40 13.12 -2.90
C ASP A 626 10.12 13.96 -2.77
N ILE A 627 9.00 13.30 -2.44
CA ILE A 627 7.69 13.94 -2.33
C ILE A 627 7.62 14.78 -1.05
N SER A 628 7.34 16.07 -1.16
CA SER A 628 7.37 16.99 -0.01
C SER A 628 5.99 17.28 0.58
N ALA A 629 4.94 17.36 -0.23
CA ALA A 629 3.58 17.69 0.19
C ALA A 629 2.50 17.12 -0.74
N ILE A 630 1.28 17.00 -0.23
CA ILE A 630 0.04 16.65 -0.95
C ILE A 630 -1.02 17.76 -0.78
N SER A 631 -1.88 17.97 -1.79
CA SER A 631 -3.06 18.86 -1.72
C SER A 631 -4.20 18.39 -2.64
N PHE A 632 -5.44 18.89 -2.49
CA PHE A 632 -6.64 18.36 -3.20
C PHE A 632 -7.11 19.27 -4.33
N ARG A 633 -7.02 18.81 -5.59
CA ARG A 633 -7.49 19.54 -6.77
C ARG A 633 -8.51 18.73 -7.56
N SER A 634 -9.77 19.19 -7.58
CA SER A 634 -10.82 18.67 -8.46
C SER A 634 -11.01 17.13 -8.42
N GLY A 635 -10.99 16.53 -7.22
CA GLY A 635 -11.11 15.08 -7.02
C GLY A 635 -9.80 14.29 -7.16
N ALA A 636 -8.69 14.94 -7.51
CA ALA A 636 -7.36 14.35 -7.58
C ALA A 636 -6.43 14.88 -6.48
N ILE A 637 -5.47 14.07 -6.04
CA ILE A 637 -4.40 14.51 -5.15
C ILE A 637 -3.27 15.08 -6.01
N VAL A 638 -2.76 16.26 -5.68
CA VAL A 638 -1.57 16.86 -6.31
C VAL A 638 -0.38 16.72 -5.38
N VAL A 639 0.78 16.33 -5.91
CA VAL A 639 2.05 16.20 -5.18
C VAL A 639 3.13 17.15 -5.69
N ALA A 640 3.92 17.70 -4.79
CA ALA A 640 5.23 18.26 -5.10
C ALA A 640 6.31 17.16 -5.02
N ASP A 641 7.04 16.91 -6.10
CA ASP A 641 8.25 16.09 -6.10
C ASP A 641 9.49 16.97 -6.27
N LYS A 642 10.23 17.13 -5.18
CA LYS A 642 11.43 17.94 -5.13
C LYS A 642 12.61 17.29 -5.84
N GLY A 643 12.70 15.96 -5.81
CA GLY A 643 13.77 15.20 -6.43
C GLY A 643 13.64 15.14 -7.94
N ARG A 644 12.43 14.89 -8.45
CA ARG A 644 12.10 14.95 -9.89
C ARG A 644 11.89 16.35 -10.44
N LYS A 645 11.88 17.38 -9.59
CA LYS A 645 11.61 18.79 -9.95
C LYS A 645 10.32 18.92 -10.75
N ALA A 646 9.26 18.33 -10.23
CA ALA A 646 8.00 18.17 -10.93
C ALA A 646 6.82 18.20 -9.97
N VAL A 647 5.64 18.39 -10.54
CA VAL A 647 4.37 18.25 -9.84
C VAL A 647 3.52 17.25 -10.59
N TYR A 648 2.90 16.34 -9.85
CA TYR A 648 2.06 15.27 -10.42
C TYR A 648 0.65 15.34 -9.84
N GLN A 649 -0.32 14.91 -10.64
CA GLN A 649 -1.72 14.76 -10.27
C GLN A 649 -2.08 13.27 -10.26
N ILE A 650 -2.63 12.80 -9.15
CA ILE A 650 -2.99 11.40 -8.89
C ILE A 650 -4.50 11.26 -8.98
N ASN A 651 -4.99 10.45 -9.91
CA ASN A 651 -6.36 9.98 -9.85
C ASN A 651 -6.43 8.84 -8.82
N VAL A 652 -7.12 9.07 -7.71
CA VAL A 652 -7.12 8.13 -6.56
C VAL A 652 -7.81 6.81 -6.89
N ASP A 653 -8.87 6.84 -7.71
CA ASP A 653 -9.67 5.67 -8.05
C ASP A 653 -9.01 4.81 -9.14
N LYS A 654 -8.40 5.46 -10.14
CA LYS A 654 -7.58 4.78 -11.18
C LYS A 654 -6.17 4.43 -10.70
N LYS A 655 -5.71 5.00 -9.58
CA LYS A 655 -4.31 4.96 -9.09
C LYS A 655 -3.26 5.40 -10.13
N SER A 656 -3.66 6.20 -11.12
CA SER A 656 -2.78 6.72 -12.16
C SER A 656 -2.12 8.03 -11.72
N VAL A 657 -0.86 8.23 -12.15
CA VAL A 657 -0.04 9.41 -11.83
C VAL A 657 0.29 10.13 -13.13
N LEU A 658 -0.21 11.35 -13.29
CA LEU A 658 0.01 12.23 -14.45
C LEU A 658 0.97 13.36 -14.06
N LYS A 659 2.01 13.63 -14.86
CA LYS A 659 2.84 14.84 -14.66
C LYS A 659 2.04 16.07 -15.12
N LEU A 660 2.08 17.17 -14.35
CA LEU A 660 1.57 18.46 -14.81
C LEU A 660 2.62 19.15 -15.69
N GLU A 661 2.14 19.85 -16.72
CA GLU A 661 3.01 20.48 -17.71
C GLU A 661 3.77 21.69 -17.16
N ASP A 662 5.05 21.78 -17.55
CA ASP A 662 5.93 22.89 -17.19
C ASP A 662 6.81 23.28 -18.40
N PRO A 663 6.21 23.88 -19.45
CA PRO A 663 6.94 24.26 -20.67
C PRO A 663 7.97 25.37 -20.45
N LEU A 664 8.00 25.99 -19.26
CA LEU A 664 8.93 27.06 -18.89
C LEU A 664 10.01 26.59 -17.89
N GLY A 665 9.96 25.35 -17.40
CA GLY A 665 10.92 24.81 -16.42
C GLY A 665 10.97 25.58 -15.11
N LEU A 666 9.82 26.10 -14.65
CA LEU A 666 9.72 26.92 -13.44
C LEU A 666 9.68 26.09 -12.14
N VAL A 667 9.33 24.81 -12.20
CA VAL A 667 9.40 23.90 -11.06
C VAL A 667 10.84 23.38 -10.94
N VAL A 668 11.57 23.85 -9.94
CA VAL A 668 13.03 23.62 -9.78
C VAL A 668 13.36 23.02 -8.41
N ASN A 669 12.64 23.43 -7.38
CA ASN A 669 12.79 22.99 -6.00
C ASN A 669 11.45 23.17 -5.24
N PRO A 670 10.38 22.46 -5.63
CA PRO A 670 9.06 22.58 -5.00
C PRO A 670 9.09 22.05 -3.56
N ILE A 671 8.56 22.84 -2.62
CA ILE A 671 8.57 22.55 -1.17
C ILE A 671 7.16 22.20 -0.68
N THR A 672 6.15 22.98 -1.06
CA THR A 672 4.73 22.71 -0.71
C THR A 672 3.79 23.04 -1.85
N VAL A 673 2.60 22.42 -1.83
CA VAL A 673 1.48 22.66 -2.75
C VAL A 673 0.24 23.03 -1.96
N GLY A 674 -0.55 23.96 -2.48
CA GLY A 674 -1.81 24.41 -1.89
C GLY A 674 -2.87 24.70 -2.96
N THR A 675 -4.15 24.61 -2.62
CA THR A 675 -5.23 24.62 -3.63
C THR A 675 -6.44 25.46 -3.22
N GLY A 676 -6.88 26.37 -4.07
CA GLY A 676 -8.06 27.21 -3.84
C GLY A 676 -8.87 27.46 -5.12
N GLU A 677 -10.18 27.20 -5.10
CA GLU A 677 -11.09 27.30 -6.27
C GLU A 677 -10.51 26.66 -7.55
N GLY A 678 -9.91 25.47 -7.43
CA GLY A 678 -9.28 24.73 -8.53
C GLY A 678 -7.93 25.29 -9.01
N THR A 679 -7.54 26.48 -8.55
CA THR A 679 -6.20 27.04 -8.73
C THR A 679 -5.22 26.27 -7.84
N LEU A 680 -4.12 25.82 -8.43
CA LEU A 680 -3.01 25.17 -7.74
C LEU A 680 -1.87 26.17 -7.58
N PHE A 681 -1.35 26.26 -6.36
CA PHE A 681 -0.18 27.05 -6.01
C PHE A 681 0.98 26.13 -5.59
N ILE A 682 2.20 26.51 -5.93
CA ILE A 682 3.43 25.85 -5.47
C ILE A 682 4.32 26.87 -4.78
N CYS A 683 4.88 26.46 -3.66
CA CYS A 683 5.98 27.13 -2.99
C CYS A 683 7.29 26.53 -3.52
N ASP A 684 7.90 27.15 -4.52
CA ASP A 684 9.20 26.75 -5.05
C ASP A 684 10.30 27.56 -4.38
N LYS A 685 11.32 26.88 -3.83
CA LYS A 685 12.37 27.58 -3.08
C LYS A 685 13.25 28.47 -3.97
N THR A 686 13.37 28.17 -5.27
CA THR A 686 14.19 28.91 -6.23
C THR A 686 13.38 30.00 -6.94
N ASN A 687 12.14 29.70 -7.32
CA ASN A 687 11.29 30.60 -8.12
C ASN A 687 10.22 31.37 -7.31
N GLY A 688 10.07 31.08 -6.02
CA GLY A 688 9.08 31.71 -5.16
C GLY A 688 7.70 31.07 -5.33
N VAL A 689 6.64 31.88 -5.31
CA VAL A 689 5.28 31.37 -5.47
C VAL A 689 4.95 31.21 -6.95
N LEU A 690 4.67 29.97 -7.36
CA LEU A 690 4.12 29.64 -8.67
C LEU A 690 2.61 29.38 -8.56
N TYR A 691 1.91 29.57 -9.67
CA TYR A 691 0.54 29.09 -9.86
C TYR A 691 0.41 28.35 -11.19
N TYR A 692 -0.47 27.34 -11.23
CA TYR A 692 -0.79 26.59 -12.45
C TYR A 692 -2.07 27.13 -13.09
N SER A 693 -2.00 27.49 -14.37
CA SER A 693 -3.17 27.95 -15.14
C SER A 693 -3.04 27.59 -16.61
N LYS A 694 -4.11 27.82 -17.37
CA LYS A 694 -3.99 28.02 -18.82
C LYS A 694 -3.13 29.27 -19.08
N ASN A 695 -2.34 29.23 -20.14
CA ASN A 695 -1.56 30.36 -20.61
C ASN A 695 -2.46 31.49 -21.13
N ALA A 696 -1.90 32.68 -21.40
CA ALA A 696 -2.66 33.82 -21.90
C ALA A 696 -3.37 33.54 -23.25
N SER A 697 -2.89 32.56 -24.01
CA SER A 697 -3.48 32.07 -25.26
C SER A 697 -4.63 31.07 -25.06
N GLY A 698 -4.94 30.65 -23.84
CA GLY A 698 -5.99 29.68 -23.49
C GLY A 698 -5.70 28.21 -23.84
N ASN A 699 -4.69 27.95 -24.69
CA ASN A 699 -4.51 26.67 -25.39
C ASN A 699 -3.59 25.67 -24.70
N GLN A 700 -2.73 26.10 -23.77
CA GLN A 700 -1.79 25.22 -23.06
C GLN A 700 -1.82 25.52 -21.57
N GLU A 701 -1.81 24.48 -20.73
CA GLU A 701 -1.64 24.63 -19.28
C GLU A 701 -0.17 24.64 -18.87
N GLY A 702 0.16 25.35 -17.79
CA GLY A 702 1.51 25.38 -17.26
C GLY A 702 1.66 26.26 -16.02
N PHE A 703 2.86 26.21 -15.43
CA PHE A 703 3.21 27.04 -14.29
C PHE A 703 3.60 28.47 -14.70
N ASN A 704 3.26 29.42 -13.84
CA ASN A 704 3.54 30.85 -13.99
C ASN A 704 4.00 31.41 -12.63
N ARG A 705 4.93 32.37 -12.62
CA ARG A 705 5.34 33.05 -11.38
C ARG A 705 4.28 34.05 -10.92
N VAL A 706 4.04 34.14 -9.61
CA VAL A 706 3.36 35.29 -9.01
C VAL A 706 4.36 36.45 -8.90
N VAL A 707 4.12 37.53 -9.65
CA VAL A 707 4.96 38.73 -9.63
C VAL A 707 4.97 39.38 -8.24
N GLY A 708 6.16 39.64 -7.71
CA GLY A 708 6.38 40.18 -6.36
C GLY A 708 6.45 39.11 -5.27
N ALA A 709 6.31 37.82 -5.60
CA ALA A 709 6.39 36.69 -4.67
C ALA A 709 7.65 35.83 -4.85
N GLU A 710 8.69 36.41 -5.45
CA GLU A 710 10.01 35.80 -5.63
C GLU A 710 10.77 35.73 -4.28
N PRO A 711 11.79 34.87 -4.11
CA PRO A 711 12.54 34.76 -2.86
C PRO A 711 13.23 36.06 -2.42
N THR A 712 13.59 36.93 -3.37
CA THR A 712 14.10 38.29 -3.13
C THR A 712 13.06 39.24 -2.54
N SER A 713 11.78 38.97 -2.76
CA SER A 713 10.66 39.88 -2.50
C SER A 713 9.94 39.53 -1.19
N ILE A 714 9.78 38.24 -0.90
CA ILE A 714 9.10 37.74 0.33
C ILE A 714 9.99 36.89 1.25
N GLY A 715 11.20 36.53 0.83
CA GLY A 715 12.07 35.53 1.48
C GLY A 715 11.89 34.13 0.87
N GLU A 716 12.81 33.21 1.16
CA GLU A 716 12.75 31.82 0.67
C GLU A 716 11.43 31.15 1.10
N CYS A 717 10.55 30.81 0.15
CA CYS A 717 9.25 30.21 0.45
C CYS A 717 9.40 28.85 1.17
N ALA A 718 8.60 28.62 2.23
CA ALA A 718 8.51 27.33 2.92
C ALA A 718 7.12 26.68 2.80
N LEU A 719 6.06 27.44 3.08
CA LEU A 719 4.66 26.97 3.03
C LEU A 719 3.84 27.81 2.05
N VAL A 720 2.98 27.18 1.26
CA VAL A 720 1.82 27.81 0.61
C VAL A 720 0.56 27.01 0.90
N GLU A 721 -0.55 27.71 1.13
CA GLU A 721 -1.90 27.14 1.07
C GLU A 721 -2.84 28.03 0.25
N GLY A 722 -3.79 27.43 -0.47
CA GLY A 722 -4.82 28.14 -1.23
C GLY A 722 -6.14 28.26 -0.45
N TYR A 723 -6.83 29.39 -0.60
CA TYR A 723 -8.24 29.48 -0.20
C TYR A 723 -8.98 30.57 -0.98
N ALA A 724 -10.17 30.23 -1.47
CA ALA A 724 -10.80 30.94 -2.59
C ALA A 724 -9.76 31.11 -3.72
N LYS A 725 -9.81 32.20 -4.50
CA LYS A 725 -8.77 32.53 -5.50
C LYS A 725 -7.49 33.17 -4.91
N ASN A 726 -7.12 32.88 -3.66
CA ASN A 726 -5.98 33.51 -2.98
C ASN A 726 -4.95 32.47 -2.54
N ALA A 727 -3.68 32.85 -2.48
CA ALA A 727 -2.62 32.08 -1.82
C ALA A 727 -2.21 32.75 -0.50
N TYR A 728 -1.83 31.92 0.47
CA TYR A 728 -1.33 32.30 1.79
C TYR A 728 0.02 31.64 2.02
N VAL A 729 1.05 32.44 2.28
CA VAL A 729 2.45 32.03 2.11
C VAL A 729 3.27 32.34 3.34
N VAL A 730 4.05 31.37 3.80
CA VAL A 730 5.03 31.53 4.90
C VAL A 730 6.43 31.32 4.34
N PRO A 731 7.31 32.33 4.39
CA PRO A 731 8.73 32.16 4.08
C PRO A 731 9.48 31.54 5.27
N THR A 732 10.60 30.89 4.96
CA THR A 732 11.49 30.18 5.92
C THR A 732 12.02 31.09 7.02
N THR A 733 12.20 32.39 6.74
CA THR A 733 12.97 33.33 7.57
C THR A 733 12.17 34.47 8.19
N ALA A 734 10.86 34.60 7.90
CA ALA A 734 10.07 35.73 8.39
C ALA A 734 8.79 35.32 9.11
N ASN A 735 8.54 36.00 10.23
CA ASN A 735 7.49 35.75 11.21
C ASN A 735 6.10 36.22 10.73
N VAL A 736 5.69 35.83 9.52
CA VAL A 736 4.59 36.47 8.78
C VAL A 736 3.90 35.48 7.82
N VAL A 737 2.58 35.59 7.67
CA VAL A 737 1.85 35.06 6.51
C VAL A 737 1.64 36.20 5.54
N TYR A 738 2.15 36.06 4.31
CA TYR A 738 1.74 36.91 3.19
C TYR A 738 0.42 36.41 2.60
N LYS A 739 -0.48 37.32 2.22
CA LYS A 739 -1.64 37.01 1.37
C LYS A 739 -1.37 37.53 -0.05
N ILE A 740 -1.75 36.72 -1.03
CA ILE A 740 -1.67 37.01 -2.46
C ILE A 740 -3.09 36.92 -3.03
N THR A 741 -3.66 38.04 -3.47
CA THR A 741 -5.04 38.13 -4.00
C THR A 741 -5.05 37.93 -5.52
N ALA A 742 -5.98 37.14 -6.07
CA ALA A 742 -6.21 37.15 -7.53
C ALA A 742 -6.91 38.43 -7.98
N LYS A 743 -6.44 39.00 -9.10
CA LYS A 743 -7.06 40.16 -9.75
C LYS A 743 -8.26 39.74 -10.59
N LYS A 744 -9.28 40.60 -10.67
CA LYS A 744 -10.42 40.42 -11.59
C LYS A 744 -10.01 40.36 -13.07
N SER A 745 -8.87 40.97 -13.44
CA SER A 745 -8.26 40.94 -14.77
C SER A 745 -7.49 39.66 -15.10
N GLY A 746 -7.42 38.69 -14.17
CA GLY A 746 -6.43 37.62 -14.21
C GLY A 746 -5.08 38.04 -13.63
N GLY A 747 -4.26 37.06 -13.28
CA GLY A 747 -3.04 37.25 -12.51
C GLY A 747 -3.31 37.65 -11.04
N PHE A 748 -2.27 38.13 -10.36
CA PHE A 748 -2.29 38.35 -8.91
C PHE A 748 -1.80 39.76 -8.51
N GLU A 749 -2.22 40.20 -7.33
CA GLU A 749 -1.69 41.36 -6.62
C GLU A 749 -0.35 41.03 -5.95
N ALA A 750 0.44 42.06 -5.65
CA ALA A 750 1.70 41.89 -4.93
C ALA A 750 1.44 41.37 -3.49
N PRO A 751 2.33 40.54 -2.90
CA PRO A 751 2.08 39.93 -1.60
C PRO A 751 1.97 40.95 -0.45
N VAL A 752 0.90 40.88 0.34
CA VAL A 752 0.64 41.76 1.48
C VAL A 752 0.87 41.00 2.80
N ARG A 753 1.61 41.59 3.75
CA ARG A 753 1.83 41.03 5.09
C ARG A 753 0.49 40.98 5.87
N TYR A 754 -0.11 39.80 5.96
CA TYR A 754 -1.50 39.60 6.37
C TYR A 754 -1.65 39.19 7.83
N ILE A 755 -0.85 38.23 8.31
CA ILE A 755 -0.70 37.87 9.73
C ILE A 755 0.77 38.10 10.09
N LYS A 756 1.05 38.65 11.27
CA LYS A 756 2.41 39.05 11.73
C LYS A 756 2.74 38.38 13.07
N GLU A 757 4.01 38.49 13.48
CA GLU A 757 4.52 38.07 14.80
C GLU A 757 4.37 36.56 15.08
N LEU A 758 4.39 35.75 14.03
CA LEU A 758 4.30 34.29 14.11
C LEU A 758 5.67 33.65 14.33
N LEU A 759 5.80 32.76 15.31
CA LEU A 759 7.04 32.01 15.59
C LEU A 759 6.83 30.51 15.42
N GLY A 760 7.81 29.83 14.81
CA GLY A 760 7.85 28.36 14.72
C GLY A 760 6.71 27.74 13.91
N VAL A 761 6.18 28.43 12.88
CA VAL A 761 5.10 27.94 12.02
C VAL A 761 5.53 26.64 11.32
N ARG A 762 4.66 25.63 11.36
CA ARG A 762 4.85 24.31 10.73
C ARG A 762 3.83 24.04 9.64
N SER A 763 2.59 24.50 9.82
CA SER A 763 1.52 24.27 8.85
C SER A 763 0.47 25.39 8.89
N LEU A 764 -0.24 25.54 7.77
CA LEU A 764 -1.45 26.34 7.64
C LEU A 764 -2.61 25.42 7.26
N SER A 765 -3.83 25.78 7.64
CA SER A 765 -5.05 25.15 7.12
C SER A 765 -6.17 26.17 7.10
N ILE A 766 -6.98 26.21 6.03
CA ILE A 766 -7.86 27.35 5.76
C ILE A 766 -9.28 26.92 5.34
N ASP A 767 -10.30 27.41 6.07
CA ASP A 767 -11.73 27.20 5.81
C ASP A 767 -12.52 28.52 5.68
N GLY A 768 -11.81 29.63 5.51
CA GLY A 768 -12.30 31.01 5.69
C GLY A 768 -11.75 31.64 6.97
N ASN A 769 -11.52 30.83 8.01
CA ASN A 769 -10.54 31.12 9.05
C ASN A 769 -9.17 30.55 8.62
N ILE A 770 -8.08 31.13 9.10
CA ILE A 770 -6.73 30.58 8.95
C ILE A 770 -6.33 29.96 10.29
N TYR A 771 -6.10 28.66 10.31
CA TYR A 771 -5.50 27.97 11.44
C TYR A 771 -3.98 27.90 11.20
N VAL A 772 -3.22 28.50 12.10
CA VAL A 772 -1.75 28.47 12.10
C VAL A 772 -1.30 27.45 13.12
N VAL A 773 -0.60 26.41 12.68
CA VAL A 773 0.02 25.43 13.56
C VAL A 773 1.49 25.80 13.77
N THR A 774 1.89 25.95 15.02
CA THR A 774 3.27 26.21 15.41
C THR A 774 3.81 25.10 16.30
N SER A 775 5.13 24.90 16.25
CA SER A 775 5.81 24.09 17.25
C SER A 775 7.18 24.65 17.62
N ILE A 776 7.35 24.90 18.91
CA ILE A 776 8.50 25.51 19.58
C ILE A 776 8.89 24.56 20.74
N ASP A 777 10.18 24.24 20.87
CA ASP A 777 10.73 23.36 21.91
C ASP A 777 10.00 22.00 22.07
N GLY A 778 9.52 21.45 20.96
CA GLY A 778 8.79 20.17 20.91
C GLY A 778 7.35 20.22 21.43
N LYS A 779 6.82 21.41 21.74
CA LYS A 779 5.43 21.64 22.12
C LYS A 779 4.64 22.30 21.00
N GLY A 780 3.35 22.03 20.96
CA GLY A 780 2.45 22.44 19.90
C GLY A 780 1.53 23.59 20.30
N ASN A 781 1.19 24.44 19.34
CA ASN A 781 0.06 25.35 19.47
C ASN A 781 -0.71 25.48 18.14
N VAL A 782 -1.98 25.83 18.24
CA VAL A 782 -2.88 26.08 17.11
C VAL A 782 -3.63 27.37 17.39
N THR A 783 -3.33 28.43 16.63
CA THR A 783 -4.04 29.72 16.72
C THR A 783 -4.94 29.93 15.50
N ARG A 784 -6.12 30.50 15.73
CA ARG A 784 -7.07 30.85 14.65
C ARG A 784 -6.98 32.34 14.35
N TYR A 785 -7.07 32.68 13.08
CA TYR A 785 -7.16 34.05 12.59
C TYR A 785 -8.38 34.22 11.69
N TYR A 786 -9.12 35.31 11.90
CA TYR A 786 -10.25 35.71 11.06
C TYR A 786 -9.99 37.11 10.50
N GLY A 787 -10.06 37.26 9.17
CA GLY A 787 -9.73 38.52 8.50
C GLY A 787 -8.29 39.01 8.75
N GLY A 788 -7.35 38.11 9.05
CA GLY A 788 -5.95 38.42 9.42
C GLY A 788 -5.75 38.80 10.89
N LYS A 789 -6.83 38.94 11.69
CA LYS A 789 -6.76 39.24 13.13
C LYS A 789 -6.81 37.96 13.95
N LEU A 790 -6.09 37.92 15.07
CA LEU A 790 -6.13 36.81 16.02
C LEU A 790 -7.55 36.69 16.61
N ASP A 791 -8.05 35.46 16.69
CA ASP A 791 -9.35 35.09 17.25
C ASP A 791 -9.17 34.38 18.60
N SER A 792 -10.23 34.30 19.42
CA SER A 792 -10.20 33.73 20.78
C SER A 792 -10.16 32.20 20.85
N PHE A 793 -10.09 31.49 19.71
CA PHE A 793 -9.89 30.05 19.64
C PHE A 793 -8.73 29.56 20.50
N ALA A 794 -9.03 28.62 21.39
CA ALA A 794 -8.02 27.83 22.09
C ALA A 794 -8.39 26.34 22.11
N ILE A 795 -7.37 25.49 22.06
CA ILE A 795 -7.48 24.07 22.43
C ILE A 795 -7.15 23.97 23.94
N PRO A 796 -7.93 23.23 24.76
CA PRO A 796 -7.63 23.03 26.17
C PRO A 796 -6.23 22.46 26.41
N GLN A 797 -5.53 22.96 27.43
CA GLN A 797 -4.19 22.48 27.81
C GLN A 797 -4.16 20.98 28.16
N SER A 798 -5.29 20.41 28.59
CA SER A 798 -5.47 18.98 28.84
C SER A 798 -5.37 18.10 27.58
N ALA A 799 -5.39 18.67 26.37
CA ALA A 799 -5.11 17.92 25.15
C ALA A 799 -3.62 17.55 25.00
N ASP A 800 -2.71 18.25 25.70
CA ASP A 800 -1.27 18.00 25.73
C ASP A 800 -0.65 17.90 24.32
N LEU A 801 -0.47 19.03 23.64
CA LEU A 801 -0.02 19.06 22.25
C LEU A 801 1.52 18.96 22.15
N GLY A 802 2.01 17.88 21.56
CA GLY A 802 3.43 17.62 21.29
C GLY A 802 3.96 18.32 20.05
N GLU A 803 4.88 17.68 19.32
CA GLU A 803 5.49 18.25 18.12
C GLU A 803 4.50 18.22 16.95
N LEU A 804 3.66 19.25 16.84
CA LEU A 804 2.72 19.41 15.73
C LEU A 804 3.49 19.79 14.46
N THR A 805 3.33 19.02 13.39
CA THR A 805 4.15 19.17 12.17
C THR A 805 3.34 19.46 10.90
N THR A 806 2.15 18.88 10.77
CA THR A 806 1.25 19.14 9.64
C THR A 806 -0.21 19.19 10.10
N SER A 807 -1.05 19.93 9.38
CA SER A 807 -2.48 20.03 9.63
C SER A 807 -3.28 20.04 8.34
N TYR A 808 -4.56 19.74 8.46
CA TYR A 808 -5.52 19.83 7.36
C TYR A 808 -6.87 20.30 7.87
N THR A 809 -7.57 21.06 7.04
CA THR A 809 -9.02 21.20 7.18
C THR A 809 -9.65 21.23 5.80
N ASN A 810 -10.84 20.66 5.67
CA ASN A 810 -11.55 20.65 4.40
C ASN A 810 -12.18 22.04 4.18
N PRO A 811 -11.87 22.76 3.08
CA PRO A 811 -12.38 24.13 2.86
C PRO A 811 -13.90 24.24 2.78
N SER A 812 -14.61 23.14 2.52
CA SER A 812 -16.07 23.06 2.48
C SER A 812 -16.70 22.60 3.81
N SER A 813 -15.91 22.18 4.80
CA SER A 813 -16.40 21.68 6.10
C SER A 813 -15.87 22.51 7.28
N VAL A 814 -16.74 23.38 7.78
CA VAL A 814 -16.52 24.19 8.99
C VAL A 814 -16.54 23.37 10.30
N ARG A 815 -16.51 22.04 10.25
CA ARG A 815 -16.65 21.17 11.44
C ARG A 815 -15.32 20.82 12.12
N ASN A 816 -14.39 20.15 11.43
CA ASN A 816 -13.21 19.54 12.05
C ASN A 816 -11.88 20.08 11.49
N LEU A 817 -10.91 20.26 12.37
CA LEU A 817 -9.49 20.53 12.06
C LEU A 817 -8.68 19.28 12.43
N TYR A 818 -7.79 18.87 11.53
CA TYR A 818 -6.86 17.75 11.76
C TYR A 818 -5.46 18.29 12.00
N VAL A 819 -4.78 17.78 13.01
CA VAL A 819 -3.37 18.11 13.25
C VAL A 819 -2.60 16.85 13.62
N TYR A 820 -1.47 16.62 12.96
CA TYR A 820 -0.57 15.50 13.26
C TYR A 820 0.43 15.89 14.35
N ASP A 821 0.35 15.19 15.48
CA ASP A 821 1.30 15.22 16.58
C ASP A 821 2.34 14.11 16.39
N LYS A 822 3.58 14.51 16.09
CA LYS A 822 4.72 13.62 15.85
C LYS A 822 5.29 13.03 17.14
N THR A 823 5.08 13.66 18.30
CA THR A 823 5.46 13.08 19.60
C THR A 823 4.55 11.92 19.97
N LYS A 824 3.25 12.03 19.65
CA LYS A 824 2.22 11.00 19.90
C LYS A 824 2.04 10.02 18.75
N ASN A 825 2.65 10.28 17.59
CA ASN A 825 2.44 9.58 16.32
C ASN A 825 0.95 9.41 15.99
N ALA A 826 0.20 10.50 16.06
CA ALA A 826 -1.25 10.49 15.93
C ALA A 826 -1.82 11.74 15.26
N VAL A 827 -2.91 11.60 14.50
CA VAL A 827 -3.71 12.75 14.04
C VAL A 827 -4.84 13.02 15.01
N LEU A 828 -4.83 14.21 15.61
CA LEU A 828 -5.90 14.73 16.44
C LEU A 828 -6.98 15.35 15.56
N SER A 829 -8.23 14.87 15.69
CA SER A 829 -9.41 15.51 15.11
C SER A 829 -10.03 16.44 16.13
N ILE A 830 -10.00 17.73 15.85
CA ILE A 830 -10.46 18.80 16.74
C ILE A 830 -11.76 19.38 16.16
N GLU A 831 -12.87 19.22 16.85
CA GLU A 831 -14.13 19.90 16.51
C GLU A 831 -13.98 21.40 16.79
N LYS A 832 -14.18 22.19 15.73
CA LYS A 832 -14.07 23.66 15.72
C LYS A 832 -15.18 24.30 16.59
N PRO A 833 -15.01 25.55 17.05
CA PRO A 833 -15.98 26.19 17.94
C PRO A 833 -17.40 26.20 17.36
N ASN A 834 -18.35 25.66 18.13
CA ASN A 834 -19.76 25.60 17.80
C ASN A 834 -20.61 26.06 19.00
N ALA A 835 -21.94 25.99 18.88
CA ALA A 835 -22.86 26.45 19.94
C ALA A 835 -22.73 25.70 21.29
N LYS A 836 -22.14 24.49 21.32
CA LYS A 836 -21.90 23.72 22.56
C LYS A 836 -20.62 24.12 23.27
N HIS A 837 -19.60 24.56 22.53
CA HIS A 837 -18.30 24.98 23.05
C HIS A 837 -17.78 26.25 22.32
N PRO A 838 -18.41 27.42 22.58
CA PRO A 838 -18.01 28.67 21.94
C PRO A 838 -16.56 29.05 22.30
N GLY A 839 -15.81 29.52 21.30
CA GLY A 839 -14.40 29.90 21.42
C GLY A 839 -13.41 28.75 21.67
N ARG A 840 -13.84 27.48 21.72
CA ARG A 840 -12.96 26.34 22.05
C ARG A 840 -12.97 25.26 20.98
N GLY A 841 -11.78 24.75 20.66
CA GLY A 841 -11.62 23.50 19.94
C GLY A 841 -11.65 22.31 20.90
N VAL A 842 -12.29 21.21 20.53
CA VAL A 842 -12.38 19.99 21.37
C VAL A 842 -11.85 18.80 20.60
N VAL A 843 -10.90 18.04 21.15
CA VAL A 843 -10.44 16.79 20.53
C VAL A 843 -11.57 15.75 20.62
N VAL A 844 -12.05 15.28 19.46
CA VAL A 844 -13.19 14.34 19.36
C VAL A 844 -12.81 12.95 18.84
N LYS A 845 -11.67 12.84 18.14
CA LYS A 845 -11.05 11.56 17.74
C LYS A 845 -9.53 11.69 17.76
N THR A 846 -8.82 10.61 18.04
CA THR A 846 -7.35 10.51 17.97
C THR A 846 -6.95 9.31 17.11
N TYR A 847 -6.52 9.55 15.87
CA TYR A 847 -6.07 8.49 14.96
C TYR A 847 -4.61 8.14 15.25
N LEU A 848 -4.39 7.06 16.02
CA LEU A 848 -3.07 6.65 16.51
C LEU A 848 -2.42 5.63 15.57
N PHE A 849 -1.23 5.92 15.06
CA PHE A 849 -0.48 5.02 14.17
C PHE A 849 0.38 4.04 14.98
N GLU A 850 -0.06 2.78 15.09
CA GLU A 850 0.61 1.80 15.97
C GLU A 850 1.85 1.17 15.34
N ASN A 851 3.04 1.50 15.86
CA ASN A 851 4.32 0.77 15.66
C ASN A 851 4.65 0.38 14.20
N SER A 852 4.16 1.18 13.25
CA SER A 852 4.24 0.91 11.83
C SER A 852 5.32 1.77 11.21
N ASP A 853 6.37 1.13 10.70
CA ASP A 853 7.49 1.79 10.00
C ASP A 853 7.01 2.66 8.82
N LYS A 854 5.84 2.34 8.25
CA LYS A 854 5.16 3.12 7.21
C LYS A 854 4.86 4.57 7.61
N PHE A 855 4.77 4.88 8.91
CA PHE A 855 4.31 6.17 9.43
C PHE A 855 5.38 6.98 10.19
N LYS A 856 6.67 6.63 10.05
CA LYS A 856 7.77 7.32 10.74
C LYS A 856 8.10 8.72 10.21
N ASP A 857 7.73 9.05 8.97
CA ASP A 857 8.05 10.30 8.27
C ASP A 857 6.80 10.93 7.64
N ILE A 858 5.73 11.10 8.43
CA ILE A 858 4.51 11.77 7.96
C ILE A 858 4.82 13.25 7.70
N ARG A 859 4.71 13.65 6.42
CA ARG A 859 5.00 15.00 5.92
C ARG A 859 3.74 15.85 5.76
N SER A 860 2.63 15.21 5.36
CA SER A 860 1.38 15.89 5.06
C SER A 860 0.18 14.94 5.20
N ILE A 861 -0.96 15.49 5.62
CA ILE A 861 -2.23 14.78 5.82
C ILE A 861 -3.35 15.50 5.07
N MET A 862 -4.36 14.77 4.60
CA MET A 862 -5.55 15.31 3.94
C MET A 862 -6.78 14.48 4.30
N VAL A 863 -7.96 15.08 4.40
CA VAL A 863 -9.23 14.37 4.70
C VAL A 863 -10.30 14.67 3.65
N ASP A 864 -10.80 13.58 3.08
CA ASP A 864 -11.88 13.56 2.10
C ASP A 864 -13.25 13.39 2.76
N VAL A 865 -14.25 14.09 2.23
CA VAL A 865 -15.61 14.15 2.76
C VAL A 865 -16.62 13.92 1.64
N ASN A 866 -17.68 13.15 1.91
CA ASN A 866 -18.75 12.95 0.95
C ASN A 866 -19.64 14.19 0.80
N SER A 867 -20.60 14.13 -0.13
CA SER A 867 -21.61 15.18 -0.37
C SER A 867 -22.52 15.51 0.84
N LYS A 868 -22.44 14.76 1.94
CA LYS A 868 -23.11 15.03 3.23
C LYS A 868 -22.16 15.63 4.27
N ASN A 869 -20.98 16.10 3.86
CA ASN A 869 -19.87 16.55 4.72
C ASN A 869 -19.45 15.52 5.78
N GLN A 870 -19.63 14.23 5.51
CA GLN A 870 -19.16 13.14 6.36
C GLN A 870 -17.76 12.72 5.91
N GLU A 871 -16.85 12.62 6.87
CA GLU A 871 -15.49 12.09 6.71
C GLU A 871 -15.53 10.67 6.15
N VAL A 872 -14.80 10.41 5.06
CA VAL A 872 -14.74 9.08 4.43
C VAL A 872 -13.35 8.49 4.53
N TYR A 873 -12.34 9.27 4.13
CA TYR A 873 -10.95 8.81 4.03
C TYR A 873 -9.97 9.86 4.54
N MET A 874 -8.90 9.43 5.21
CA MET A 874 -7.69 10.22 5.38
C MET A 874 -6.61 9.69 4.45
N TYR A 875 -5.91 10.62 3.81
CA TYR A 875 -4.72 10.39 3.00
C TYR A 875 -3.51 10.91 3.78
N VAL A 876 -2.47 10.10 3.85
CA VAL A 876 -1.25 10.40 4.60
C VAL A 876 -0.05 10.20 3.68
N LEU A 877 0.67 11.29 3.41
CA LEU A 877 1.99 11.24 2.80
C LEU A 877 3.01 10.92 3.90
N SER A 878 3.66 9.77 3.78
CA SER A 878 4.76 9.36 4.65
C SER A 878 5.97 8.98 3.81
N GLY A 879 7.08 9.70 3.99
CA GLY A 879 8.23 9.62 3.09
C GLY A 879 7.86 9.95 1.64
N ALA A 880 7.94 8.95 0.75
CA ALA A 880 7.55 9.04 -0.65
C ALA A 880 6.30 8.18 -0.99
N THR A 881 5.52 7.80 0.03
CA THR A 881 4.40 6.86 -0.10
C THR A 881 3.10 7.50 0.38
N ILE A 882 2.01 7.36 -0.39
CA ILE A 882 0.67 7.83 0.02
C ILE A 882 -0.19 6.64 0.44
N TRP A 883 -0.66 6.72 1.68
CA TRP A 883 -1.55 5.76 2.29
C TRP A 883 -2.98 6.33 2.42
N ARG A 884 -4.00 5.50 2.19
CA ARG A 884 -5.42 5.79 2.46
C ARG A 884 -5.93 4.92 3.60
N PHE A 885 -6.68 5.49 4.54
CA PHE A 885 -7.48 4.74 5.49
C PHE A 885 -8.87 5.38 5.71
N ARG A 886 -9.82 4.60 6.21
CA ARG A 886 -11.23 4.98 6.39
C ARG A 886 -11.48 5.55 7.80
N LEU A 887 -12.43 6.47 7.92
CA LEU A 887 -12.70 7.30 9.12
C LEU A 887 -14.02 7.03 9.85
#